data_AF-A0A957BUC5-F1
#
_entry.id   AF-A0A957BUC5-F1
#
_cell.length_a   1.000
_cell.length_b   1.000
_cell.length_c   1.000
_cell.angle_alpha   90.00
_cell.angle_beta   90.00
_cell.angle_gamma   90.00
#
_symmetry.space_group_name_H-M   'P 1'
#
loop_
_entity.id
_entity.type
_entity.pdbx_description
1 polymer ?
#
loop_
_entity_poly.entity_id
_entity_poly.type
_entity_poly.pdbx_seq_one_letter_code
_entity_poly.pdbx_strand_id
1 'polypeptide(L)'
;MTEQLVKESTQPVKPITQRPKKRGGLGCWITGITTLIVAAGLVAVGLLLPPFNLASRFFGPQYAMLDSNNNAAGLNSLAVIAEPDDVGQEFGVLLSEVPMEQFAAGSSDAGAWVSMAAATTPPNHALQSSVYSIDTTGTAPEAINLSIRIPSGVANADLLDLYAYDDQTDTWQFIPARPLGDSMYASVSELPQRVALFQAAPPSQPRVLVAVDVTQTLPDSVASLANIVAPGGLQPTLDGNLTGSLAPGFDLNAGYLVMPVIRNFIDPRALDTQTVVGILNNRAAIQAHANAVASLAASSYDGVIIDYRDVPAEQRDNFTQFMRELHNRLANTGSQLGVIVPAAQNIDGAWETGAYDWRALGEVVDFMTIQFGPDPSAFVPGETRFADALLRWAVGEVSRDKLLIGLSSLSTRQIGSDFTPIGYDEALSALGDVEIETDVTDAGTVLPGTLIQAQLDGFEAASGNEADTPLAYIDYLDGSGATVARMWLGTPSSLRFRMDRTLQFALSGVAFEDLLANGVARGILDAILNYKLSTPETFGATEFALRWRIESADGTIGEVTTGLNEPLVATIEAPDGNYAVNVDVVGEERASAARGGAAVAVFAATPTPTPTPTPTPTPTPAPTATRAPQAVAAAPAAAPVAGSIVAGNFEYGGHVTNTNTGAADAMRRAGMNWMKVQVRYTPGASPGGAAEQINAAHSRGFKILLGVVGNPGDLAGGGAGYIQGFASFLGGVAGLGPDAIEVWNEPNIDREWPS
;
A
#
# COMPACT_ATOMS: atom_id res chain seq x y z
N MET A 1 90.57 52.57 -11.53
CA MET A 1 90.30 53.61 -10.52
C MET A 1 90.79 53.04 -9.20
N THR A 2 91.92 53.47 -8.63
CA THR A 2 92.15 54.75 -7.89
C THR A 2 91.17 54.93 -6.72
N GLU A 3 91.51 55.33 -5.48
CA GLU A 3 92.79 55.56 -4.73
C GLU A 3 92.42 55.77 -3.23
N GLN A 4 93.27 55.76 -2.17
CA GLN A 4 94.73 55.65 -2.00
C GLN A 4 95.10 55.05 -0.60
N LEU A 5 96.38 55.20 -0.21
CA LEU A 5 97.14 55.11 1.06
C LEU A 5 96.44 55.56 2.38
N VAL A 6 96.94 55.28 3.61
CA VAL A 6 98.26 55.53 4.26
C VAL A 6 98.43 54.52 5.41
N LYS A 7 99.52 53.74 5.64
CA LYS A 7 101.00 53.86 5.61
C LYS A 7 101.62 54.52 6.87
N GLU A 8 102.21 53.72 7.77
CA GLU A 8 103.36 53.96 8.69
C GLU A 8 103.43 52.81 9.73
N SER A 9 104.52 52.52 10.48
CA SER A 9 105.97 52.61 10.25
C SER A 9 106.73 52.03 11.46
N THR A 10 107.65 51.06 11.27
CA THR A 10 108.82 50.71 12.16
C THR A 10 108.54 50.40 13.66
N GLN A 11 109.39 49.77 14.50
CA GLN A 11 110.72 49.13 14.43
C GLN A 11 110.80 48.10 15.62
N PRO A 12 111.78 47.17 15.67
CA PRO A 12 111.85 46.14 16.72
C PRO A 12 112.89 46.43 17.83
N VAL A 13 112.58 46.11 19.10
CA VAL A 13 113.54 46.13 20.24
C VAL A 13 113.38 44.89 21.15
N LYS A 14 114.50 44.52 21.79
CA LYS A 14 114.86 43.29 22.53
C LYS A 14 113.95 42.84 23.69
N PRO A 15 114.03 41.54 24.09
CA PRO A 15 113.13 40.93 25.06
C PRO A 15 113.48 41.23 26.54
N ILE A 16 112.46 41.23 27.39
CA ILE A 16 112.59 41.18 28.85
C ILE A 16 111.90 39.92 29.37
N THR A 17 112.65 39.06 30.06
CA THR A 17 112.12 37.90 30.79
C THR A 17 111.43 38.35 32.08
N GLN A 18 110.13 38.03 32.24
CA GLN A 18 109.46 38.00 33.54
C GLN A 18 108.83 36.63 33.81
N ARG A 19 108.84 36.24 35.10
CA ARG A 19 108.43 34.91 35.58
C ARG A 19 106.92 34.66 35.42
N PRO A 20 106.47 33.43 35.13
CA PRO A 20 105.05 33.11 35.05
C PRO A 20 104.40 33.05 36.44
N LYS A 21 103.32 33.82 36.64
CA LYS A 21 102.38 33.57 37.75
C LYS A 21 101.47 32.40 37.37
N LYS A 22 101.55 31.28 38.09
CA LYS A 22 100.49 30.26 38.07
C LYS A 22 99.18 30.89 38.55
N ARG A 23 98.16 30.91 37.69
CA ARG A 23 96.74 31.00 38.12
C ARG A 23 96.14 29.60 38.00
N GLY A 24 95.60 29.10 39.11
CA GLY A 24 94.98 27.77 39.17
C GLY A 24 93.71 27.70 38.33
N GLY A 25 93.47 26.54 37.71
CA GLY A 25 92.26 26.30 36.95
C GLY A 25 91.06 26.01 37.85
N LEU A 26 89.95 26.69 37.59
CA LEU A 26 88.61 26.38 38.12
C LEU A 26 87.50 26.52 37.06
N GLY A 27 87.86 26.76 35.80
CA GLY A 27 86.90 26.97 34.70
C GLY A 27 86.43 25.70 33.97
N CYS A 28 87.24 24.62 33.94
CA CYS A 28 86.89 23.39 33.22
C CYS A 28 85.78 22.57 33.87
N TRP A 29 85.65 22.58 35.21
CA TRP A 29 84.60 21.84 35.89
C TRP A 29 83.24 22.53 35.76
N ILE A 30 83.18 23.87 35.89
CA ILE A 30 81.94 24.62 35.68
C ILE A 30 81.44 24.43 34.24
N THR A 31 82.31 24.61 33.24
CA THR A 31 81.93 24.40 31.84
C THR A 31 81.50 22.95 31.55
N GLY A 32 82.21 21.94 32.05
CA GLY A 32 81.81 20.53 31.91
C GLY A 32 80.44 20.23 32.55
N ILE A 33 80.16 20.77 33.73
CA ILE A 33 78.85 20.65 34.39
C ILE A 33 77.76 21.38 33.60
N THR A 34 78.02 22.60 33.11
CA THR A 34 77.05 23.33 32.28
C THR A 34 76.76 22.58 30.97
N THR A 35 77.76 22.02 30.30
CA THR A 35 77.56 21.21 29.09
C THR A 35 76.76 19.94 29.37
N LEU A 36 76.99 19.26 30.50
CA LEU A 36 76.19 18.10 30.90
C LEU A 36 74.72 18.47 31.22
N ILE A 37 74.49 19.60 31.90
CA ILE A 37 73.13 20.09 32.19
C ILE A 37 72.40 20.46 30.89
N VAL A 38 73.07 21.16 29.96
CA VAL A 38 72.49 21.51 28.65
C VAL A 38 72.24 20.26 27.80
N ALA A 39 73.16 19.29 27.79
CA ALA A 39 72.95 18.03 27.08
C ALA A 39 71.79 17.22 27.66
N ALA A 40 71.68 17.10 28.99
CA ALA A 40 70.55 16.46 29.65
C ALA A 40 69.23 17.19 29.38
N GLY A 41 69.24 18.53 29.37
CA GLY A 41 68.09 19.34 28.99
C GLY A 41 67.66 19.14 27.53
N LEU A 42 68.61 19.08 26.59
CA LEU A 42 68.34 18.79 25.18
C LEU A 42 67.85 17.36 24.95
N VAL A 43 68.33 16.37 25.72
CA VAL A 43 67.78 15.00 25.70
C VAL A 43 66.36 14.97 26.25
N ALA A 44 66.09 15.65 27.37
CA ALA A 44 64.74 15.75 27.92
C ALA A 44 63.76 16.43 26.95
N VAL A 45 64.17 17.54 26.31
CA VAL A 45 63.39 18.20 25.25
C VAL A 45 63.22 17.30 24.03
N GLY A 46 64.26 16.58 23.60
CA GLY A 46 64.19 15.63 22.48
C GLY A 46 63.26 14.44 22.75
N LEU A 47 63.15 14.00 24.01
CA LEU A 47 62.20 12.97 24.44
C LEU A 47 60.76 13.49 24.52
N LEU A 48 60.57 14.80 24.78
CA LEU A 48 59.26 15.46 24.79
C LEU A 48 58.75 15.81 23.38
N LEU A 49 59.62 15.80 22.37
CA LEU A 49 59.31 16.10 20.98
C LEU A 49 59.10 14.81 20.15
N PRO A 50 58.54 14.91 18.92
CA PRO A 50 58.39 13.77 18.02
C PRO A 50 59.76 13.15 17.65
N PRO A 51 59.88 11.81 17.55
CA PRO A 51 58.79 10.83 17.61
C PRO A 51 58.43 10.33 19.02
N PHE A 52 59.12 10.80 20.08
CA PHE A 52 59.05 10.18 21.40
C PHE A 52 57.88 10.66 22.27
N ASN A 53 57.54 11.96 22.19
CA ASN A 53 56.37 12.59 22.84
C ASN A 53 56.11 12.13 24.29
N LEU A 54 57.15 12.03 25.13
CA LEU A 54 57.04 11.35 26.43
C LEU A 54 56.00 11.97 27.38
N ALA A 55 55.68 13.26 27.24
CA ALA A 55 54.64 13.89 28.05
C ALA A 55 53.25 13.34 27.75
N SER A 56 52.87 13.12 26.48
CA SER A 56 51.56 12.53 26.17
C SER A 56 51.52 11.05 26.55
N ARG A 57 52.65 10.33 26.52
CA ARG A 57 52.72 8.93 26.99
C ARG A 57 52.59 8.78 28.52
N PHE A 58 52.96 9.78 29.31
CA PHE A 58 52.84 9.74 30.78
C PHE A 58 51.63 10.49 31.36
N PHE A 59 51.09 11.48 30.64
CA PHE A 59 50.02 12.37 31.12
C PHE A 59 48.84 12.53 30.15
N GLY A 60 48.86 11.82 29.01
CA GLY A 60 47.75 11.80 28.06
C GLY A 60 46.69 10.74 28.37
N PRO A 61 45.60 10.71 27.58
CA PRO A 61 44.56 9.68 27.67
C PRO A 61 45.13 8.25 27.62
N GLN A 62 44.63 7.38 28.49
CA GLN A 62 45.03 5.97 28.55
C GLN A 62 44.05 5.09 27.77
N TYR A 63 44.40 4.77 26.53
CA TYR A 63 43.65 3.85 25.70
C TYR A 63 43.85 2.39 26.15
N ALA A 64 42.77 1.62 26.18
CA ALA A 64 42.84 0.16 26.22
C ALA A 64 43.25 -0.34 24.84
N MET A 65 44.53 -0.70 24.69
CA MET A 65 45.07 -1.27 23.46
C MET A 65 44.49 -2.67 23.24
N LEU A 66 43.94 -2.92 22.05
CA LEU A 66 43.36 -4.21 21.70
C LEU A 66 44.40 -5.11 21.04
N ASP A 67 44.35 -6.40 21.37
CA ASP A 67 45.16 -7.44 20.73
C ASP A 67 44.34 -8.73 20.59
N SER A 68 44.82 -9.74 19.85
CA SER A 68 44.08 -10.98 19.56
C SER A 68 43.68 -11.81 20.81
N ASN A 69 44.25 -11.53 21.98
CA ASN A 69 43.90 -12.14 23.27
C ASN A 69 43.08 -11.20 24.16
N ASN A 70 43.15 -9.89 23.92
CA ASN A 70 42.43 -8.83 24.64
C ASN A 70 41.70 -7.95 23.62
N ASN A 71 40.77 -8.54 22.87
CA ASN A 71 40.12 -7.93 21.71
C ASN A 71 38.93 -7.03 22.06
N ALA A 72 38.76 -6.66 23.34
CA ALA A 72 37.63 -5.87 23.80
C ALA A 72 37.99 -4.83 24.87
N ALA A 73 37.37 -3.65 24.80
CA ALA A 73 37.37 -2.62 25.83
C ALA A 73 35.93 -2.40 26.33
N GLY A 74 35.73 -2.17 27.63
CA GLY A 74 34.38 -2.02 28.19
C GLY A 74 34.30 -1.01 29.33
N LEU A 75 33.14 -0.36 29.42
CA LEU A 75 32.78 0.60 30.47
C LEU A 75 31.30 0.41 30.85
N ASN A 76 31.05 -0.01 32.08
CA ASN A 76 29.72 -0.28 32.63
C ASN A 76 28.89 -1.25 31.77
N SER A 77 27.99 -0.72 30.94
CA SER A 77 27.10 -1.48 30.06
C SER A 77 27.58 -1.56 28.61
N LEU A 78 28.51 -0.71 28.18
CA LEU A 78 29.08 -0.72 26.83
C LEU A 78 30.33 -1.60 26.77
N ALA A 79 30.43 -2.40 25.72
CA ALA A 79 31.67 -3.01 25.23
C ALA A 79 31.88 -2.70 23.75
N VAL A 80 33.14 -2.42 23.40
CA VAL A 80 33.66 -2.30 22.04
C VAL A 80 34.57 -3.51 21.80
N ILE A 81 34.27 -4.30 20.77
CA ILE A 81 34.85 -5.63 20.55
C ILE A 81 35.32 -5.72 19.10
N ALA A 82 36.62 -5.94 18.88
CA ALA A 82 37.18 -6.27 17.58
C ALA A 82 37.18 -7.80 17.36
N GLU A 83 37.23 -8.27 16.12
CA GLU A 83 37.39 -9.71 15.86
C GLU A 83 38.82 -10.15 16.21
N PRO A 84 39.04 -11.34 16.83
CA PRO A 84 40.40 -11.76 17.23
C PRO A 84 41.40 -11.87 16.06
N ASP A 85 40.90 -12.15 14.86
CA ASP A 85 41.70 -12.29 13.63
C ASP A 85 41.91 -10.95 12.90
N ASP A 86 41.14 -9.90 13.20
CA ASP A 86 41.36 -8.52 12.76
C ASP A 86 41.08 -7.54 13.92
N VAL A 87 42.15 -7.16 14.61
CA VAL A 87 42.14 -6.20 15.73
C VAL A 87 42.68 -4.82 15.33
N GLY A 88 42.99 -4.59 14.05
CA GLY A 88 43.64 -3.36 13.58
C GLY A 88 45.14 -3.26 13.93
N GLN A 89 45.73 -2.06 13.76
CA GLN A 89 47.16 -1.80 13.99
C GLN A 89 47.38 -0.72 15.06
N GLU A 90 48.05 -1.08 16.16
CA GLU A 90 48.17 -0.24 17.36
C GLU A 90 46.81 0.34 17.79
N PHE A 91 45.73 -0.42 17.57
CA PHE A 91 44.37 0.02 17.83
C PHE A 91 44.11 0.06 19.34
N GLY A 92 43.54 1.17 19.80
CA GLY A 92 43.19 1.33 21.21
C GLY A 92 41.96 2.18 21.39
N VAL A 93 41.17 1.85 22.43
CA VAL A 93 39.88 2.46 22.72
C VAL A 93 39.91 3.10 24.10
N LEU A 94 39.45 4.33 24.22
CA LEU A 94 39.16 5.01 25.49
C LEU A 94 37.66 5.25 25.56
N LEU A 95 37.05 4.84 26.67
CA LEU A 95 35.62 4.99 26.91
C LEU A 95 35.37 5.98 28.06
N SER A 96 34.36 6.83 27.88
CA SER A 96 33.76 7.63 28.95
C SER A 96 32.23 7.65 28.80
N GLU A 97 31.51 8.13 29.81
CA GLU A 97 30.04 8.22 29.77
C GLU A 97 29.51 9.50 30.40
N VAL A 98 28.39 9.99 29.89
CA VAL A 98 27.53 10.99 30.54
C VAL A 98 26.27 10.27 31.05
N PRO A 99 26.03 10.22 32.37
CA PRO A 99 24.82 9.61 32.94
C PRO A 99 23.54 10.27 32.42
N MET A 100 22.48 9.49 32.26
CA MET A 100 21.18 9.93 31.72
C MET A 100 20.65 11.22 32.36
N GLU A 101 20.73 11.34 33.69
CA GLU A 101 20.26 12.53 34.43
C GLU A 101 21.06 13.79 34.07
N GLN A 102 22.37 13.67 33.83
CA GLN A 102 23.23 14.80 33.47
C GLN A 102 23.05 15.19 32.00
N PHE A 103 22.84 14.20 31.14
CA PHE A 103 22.53 14.40 29.73
C PHE A 103 21.17 15.10 29.56
N ALA A 104 20.12 14.59 30.23
CA ALA A 104 18.78 15.18 30.19
C ALA A 104 18.72 16.61 30.79
N ALA A 105 19.65 16.94 31.70
CA ALA A 105 19.81 18.30 32.22
C ALA A 105 20.52 19.27 31.24
N GLY A 106 21.04 18.78 30.10
CA GLY A 106 21.79 19.58 29.13
C GLY A 106 23.06 20.21 29.71
N SER A 107 23.67 19.58 30.72
CA SER A 107 24.73 20.20 31.52
C SER A 107 26.03 20.34 30.73
N SER A 108 26.46 21.58 30.48
CA SER A 108 27.75 21.89 29.87
C SER A 108 28.94 21.39 30.68
N ASP A 109 28.77 21.17 31.98
CA ASP A 109 29.82 20.67 32.88
C ASP A 109 30.14 19.19 32.60
N ALA A 110 29.22 18.46 31.96
CA ALA A 110 29.43 17.09 31.46
C ALA A 110 30.03 17.06 30.04
N GLY A 111 30.11 18.20 29.36
CA GLY A 111 30.66 18.34 28.00
C GLY A 111 29.95 19.44 27.22
N ALA A 112 30.71 20.21 26.43
CA ALA A 112 30.16 21.32 25.64
C ALA A 112 29.12 20.88 24.58
N TRP A 113 29.18 19.62 24.15
CA TRP A 113 28.28 18.98 23.19
C TRP A 113 26.93 18.55 23.80
N VAL A 114 26.87 18.34 25.13
CA VAL A 114 25.75 17.68 25.81
C VAL A 114 24.44 18.45 25.64
N SER A 115 24.50 19.79 25.70
CA SER A 115 23.33 20.65 25.54
C SER A 115 22.74 20.58 24.13
N MET A 116 23.57 20.47 23.09
CA MET A 116 23.10 20.33 21.70
C MET A 116 22.53 18.93 21.46
N ALA A 117 23.30 17.89 21.81
CA ALA A 117 22.87 16.50 21.63
C ALA A 117 21.58 16.18 22.39
N ALA A 118 21.36 16.75 23.57
CA ALA A 118 20.10 16.62 24.29
C ALA A 118 18.95 17.33 23.54
N ALA A 119 19.19 18.52 22.99
CA ALA A 119 18.20 19.31 22.25
C ALA A 119 17.84 18.71 20.87
N THR A 120 18.72 17.95 20.24
CA THR A 120 18.50 17.30 18.93
C THR A 120 18.18 15.80 19.03
N THR A 121 17.89 15.29 20.24
CA THR A 121 17.35 13.93 20.46
C THR A 121 16.21 13.63 19.47
N PRO A 122 16.18 12.45 18.81
CA PRO A 122 15.14 12.14 17.83
C PRO A 122 13.72 12.29 18.42
N PRO A 123 12.75 12.85 17.67
CA PRO A 123 11.36 12.91 18.12
C PRO A 123 10.83 11.52 18.49
N ASN A 124 9.94 11.46 19.49
CA ASN A 124 9.36 10.20 20.01
C ASN A 124 10.37 9.19 20.58
N HIS A 125 11.65 9.53 20.75
CA HIS A 125 12.67 8.66 21.33
C HIS A 125 13.06 9.08 22.75
N ALA A 126 12.99 8.15 23.70
CA ALA A 126 13.35 8.37 25.10
C ALA A 126 14.66 7.63 25.43
N LEU A 127 15.70 8.38 25.84
CA LEU A 127 17.00 7.83 26.24
C LEU A 127 16.85 6.73 27.31
N GLN A 128 17.54 5.59 27.14
CA GLN A 128 17.52 4.44 28.06
C GLN A 128 18.90 4.08 28.66
N SER A 129 20.00 4.57 28.09
CA SER A 129 21.35 4.35 28.61
C SER A 129 22.08 5.65 28.92
N SER A 130 23.21 5.59 29.62
CA SER A 130 24.21 6.66 29.54
C SER A 130 24.56 6.95 28.07
N VAL A 131 24.96 8.18 27.76
CA VAL A 131 25.58 8.48 26.46
C VAL A 131 27.07 8.21 26.59
N TYR A 132 27.54 7.19 25.89
CA TYR A 132 28.94 6.79 25.88
C TYR A 132 29.71 7.62 24.87
N SER A 133 30.95 8.00 25.18
CA SER A 133 31.92 8.55 24.21
C SER A 133 33.05 7.55 24.00
N ILE A 134 33.46 7.38 22.74
CA ILE A 134 34.43 6.40 22.26
C ILE A 134 35.54 7.15 21.52
N ASP A 135 36.66 7.35 22.19
CA ASP A 135 37.89 7.89 21.59
C ASP A 135 38.77 6.72 21.11
N THR A 136 39.44 6.88 19.97
CA THR A 136 40.31 5.84 19.39
C THR A 136 41.73 6.32 19.09
N THR A 137 42.66 5.37 19.00
CA THR A 137 44.03 5.55 18.52
C THR A 137 44.42 4.40 17.61
N GLY A 138 45.44 4.59 16.76
CA GLY A 138 45.93 3.59 15.82
C GLY A 138 45.08 3.50 14.55
N THR A 139 45.07 2.32 13.93
CA THR A 139 44.22 1.99 12.77
C THR A 139 43.19 0.95 13.21
N ALA A 140 41.91 1.26 13.04
CA ALA A 140 40.80 0.34 13.32
C ALA A 140 40.84 -0.90 12.40
N PRO A 141 40.28 -2.05 12.83
CA PRO A 141 39.94 -3.17 11.95
C PRO A 141 38.80 -2.83 10.98
N GLU A 142 38.54 -3.71 10.01
CA GLU A 142 37.48 -3.54 8.99
C GLU A 142 36.06 -3.60 9.57
N ALA A 143 35.86 -4.28 10.70
CA ALA A 143 34.59 -4.38 11.41
C ALA A 143 34.80 -4.34 12.93
N ILE A 144 33.94 -3.59 13.62
CA ILE A 144 33.95 -3.43 15.08
C ILE A 144 32.53 -3.69 15.59
N ASN A 145 32.44 -4.51 16.63
CA ASN A 145 31.18 -4.85 17.26
C ASN A 145 30.94 -3.99 18.51
N LEU A 146 29.76 -3.40 18.60
CA LEU A 146 29.26 -2.66 19.76
C LEU A 146 28.25 -3.53 20.49
N SER A 147 28.41 -3.66 21.80
CA SER A 147 27.46 -4.36 22.68
C SER A 147 27.07 -3.45 23.83
N ILE A 148 25.79 -3.09 23.95
CA ILE A 148 25.25 -2.33 25.09
C ILE A 148 24.22 -3.17 25.83
N ARG A 149 24.47 -3.48 27.11
CA ARG A 149 23.50 -4.20 27.94
C ARG A 149 22.16 -3.45 28.02
N ILE A 150 21.08 -4.18 27.75
CA ILE A 150 19.70 -3.71 27.85
C ILE A 150 19.39 -3.40 29.33
N PRO A 151 18.90 -2.18 29.65
CA PRO A 151 18.51 -1.83 31.02
C PRO A 151 17.34 -2.69 31.51
N SER A 152 17.40 -3.16 32.75
CA SER A 152 16.38 -4.04 33.35
C SER A 152 14.99 -3.41 33.52
N GLY A 153 14.84 -2.11 33.25
CA GLY A 153 13.55 -1.40 33.22
C GLY A 153 12.83 -1.47 31.87
N VAL A 154 13.49 -1.90 30.80
CA VAL A 154 12.89 -1.98 29.46
C VAL A 154 12.05 -3.25 29.36
N ALA A 155 10.73 -3.07 29.18
CA ALA A 155 9.78 -4.19 29.09
C ALA A 155 9.72 -4.85 27.70
N ASN A 156 10.10 -4.14 26.64
CA ASN A 156 10.10 -4.65 25.26
C ASN A 156 11.35 -4.18 24.51
N ALA A 157 12.19 -5.13 24.10
CA ALA A 157 13.41 -4.84 23.33
C ALA A 157 13.13 -4.48 21.86
N ASP A 158 11.96 -4.84 21.31
CA ASP A 158 11.56 -4.50 19.93
C ASP A 158 11.38 -2.97 19.73
N LEU A 159 11.31 -2.21 20.83
CA LEU A 159 11.25 -0.75 20.85
C LEU A 159 12.60 -0.07 21.13
N LEU A 160 13.71 -0.82 21.25
CA LEU A 160 15.04 -0.26 21.44
C LEU A 160 15.78 -0.06 20.12
N ASP A 161 16.33 1.14 19.95
CA ASP A 161 17.22 1.50 18.85
C ASP A 161 18.56 1.99 19.40
N LEU A 162 19.63 1.75 18.64
CA LEU A 162 20.95 2.30 18.88
C LEU A 162 21.15 3.54 17.99
N TYR A 163 21.56 4.66 18.58
CA TYR A 163 21.89 5.87 17.83
C TYR A 163 23.31 6.34 18.13
N ALA A 164 24.00 6.84 17.10
CA ALA A 164 25.23 7.61 17.19
C ALA A 164 24.94 9.12 17.20
N TYR A 165 25.74 9.94 17.87
CA TYR A 165 25.70 11.40 17.70
C TYR A 165 26.85 11.87 16.80
N ASP A 166 26.52 12.64 15.76
CA ASP A 166 27.48 13.26 14.86
C ASP A 166 27.74 14.73 15.24
N ASP A 167 28.96 15.00 15.71
CA ASP A 167 29.45 16.33 16.11
C ASP A 167 29.59 17.32 14.95
N GLN A 168 29.57 16.89 13.69
CA GLN A 168 29.71 17.76 12.53
C GLN A 168 28.36 18.29 12.03
N THR A 169 27.29 17.52 12.21
CA THR A 169 25.93 17.84 11.77
C THR A 169 24.98 18.18 12.92
N ASP A 170 25.39 17.95 14.17
CA ASP A 170 24.59 18.06 15.40
C ASP A 170 23.34 17.13 15.41
N THR A 171 23.42 15.99 14.71
CA THR A 171 22.30 15.04 14.56
C THR A 171 22.59 13.68 15.17
N TRP A 172 21.56 13.05 15.72
CA TRP A 172 21.58 11.61 15.99
C TRP A 172 21.31 10.80 14.71
N GLN A 173 22.13 9.78 14.46
CA GLN A 173 22.05 8.87 13.33
C GLN A 173 21.78 7.45 13.83
N PHE A 174 20.81 6.76 13.23
CA PHE A 174 20.46 5.38 13.58
C PHE A 174 21.60 4.42 13.21
N ILE A 175 21.90 3.46 14.09
CA ILE A 175 22.85 2.37 13.85
C ILE A 175 22.06 1.05 13.76
N PRO A 176 22.17 0.28 12.65
CA PRO A 176 21.63 -1.06 12.56
C PRO A 176 22.12 -1.97 13.71
N ALA A 177 21.18 -2.33 14.59
CA ALA A 177 21.44 -3.03 15.84
C ALA A 177 20.29 -3.98 16.17
N ARG A 178 20.57 -5.09 16.86
CA ARG A 178 19.56 -6.09 17.23
C ARG A 178 19.77 -6.61 18.66
N PRO A 179 18.70 -6.98 19.38
CA PRO A 179 18.84 -7.65 20.67
C PRO A 179 19.46 -9.04 20.50
N LEU A 180 20.44 -9.35 21.34
CA LEU A 180 21.11 -10.64 21.45
C LEU A 180 21.35 -10.95 22.94
N GLY A 181 20.52 -11.82 23.52
CA GLY A 181 20.57 -12.11 24.95
C GLY A 181 20.14 -10.91 25.80
N ASP A 182 21.02 -10.44 26.69
CA ASP A 182 20.77 -9.29 27.57
C ASP A 182 21.26 -7.95 26.98
N SER A 183 21.67 -7.91 25.71
CA SER A 183 22.39 -6.79 25.12
C SER A 183 21.90 -6.43 23.72
N MET A 184 21.92 -5.16 23.36
CA MET A 184 21.80 -4.68 21.98
C MET A 184 23.16 -4.76 21.30
N TYR A 185 23.21 -5.38 20.12
CA TYR A 185 24.43 -5.67 19.38
C TYR A 185 24.39 -5.02 18.00
N ALA A 186 25.44 -4.27 17.65
CA ALA A 186 25.65 -3.70 16.33
C ALA A 186 27.05 -4.06 15.81
N SER A 187 27.21 -4.08 14.48
CA SER A 187 28.51 -4.25 13.83
C SER A 187 28.69 -3.09 12.85
N VAL A 188 29.79 -2.34 13.00
CA VAL A 188 30.06 -1.09 12.29
C VAL A 188 31.46 -1.12 11.65
N SER A 189 31.59 -0.55 10.46
CA SER A 189 32.89 -0.39 9.78
C SER A 189 33.67 0.83 10.27
N GLU A 190 32.98 1.83 10.82
CA GLU A 190 33.57 3.01 11.44
C GLU A 190 33.00 3.19 12.85
N LEU A 191 33.85 3.47 13.84
CA LEU A 191 33.39 3.65 15.21
C LEU A 191 32.73 5.03 15.39
N PRO A 192 31.45 5.09 15.82
CA PRO A 192 30.83 6.35 16.21
C PRO A 192 31.50 6.95 17.45
N GLN A 193 31.72 8.26 17.44
CA GLN A 193 32.34 8.95 18.57
C GLN A 193 31.48 8.94 19.83
N ARG A 194 30.14 8.89 19.70
CA ARG A 194 29.21 8.73 20.82
C ARG A 194 28.04 7.85 20.46
N VAL A 195 27.57 7.06 21.43
CA VAL A 195 26.42 6.15 21.25
C VAL A 195 25.52 6.11 22.48
N ALA A 196 24.22 5.87 22.24
CA ALA A 196 23.26 5.59 23.29
C ALA A 196 22.09 4.72 22.80
N LEU A 197 21.45 4.02 23.72
CA LEU A 197 20.17 3.34 23.48
C LEU A 197 19.00 4.30 23.73
N PHE A 198 18.04 4.27 22.82
CA PHE A 198 16.77 4.97 22.93
C PHE A 198 15.63 3.97 22.84
N GLN A 199 14.55 4.25 23.57
CA GLN A 199 13.27 3.57 23.40
C GLN A 199 12.36 4.44 22.54
N ALA A 200 11.91 3.92 21.41
CA ALA A 200 10.95 4.58 20.55
C ALA A 200 9.51 4.48 21.12
N ALA A 201 8.74 5.54 20.90
CA ALA A 201 7.30 5.58 21.09
C ALA A 201 6.60 5.71 19.72
N PRO A 202 5.38 5.17 19.55
CA PRO A 202 4.66 5.30 18.28
C PRO A 202 4.39 6.76 17.91
N PRO A 203 4.43 7.12 16.61
CA PRO A 203 4.16 8.49 16.20
C PRO A 203 2.73 8.89 16.55
N SER A 204 2.56 10.10 17.10
CA SER A 204 1.24 10.65 17.47
C SER A 204 0.33 10.92 16.27
N GLN A 205 0.93 11.05 15.08
CA GLN A 205 0.27 11.13 13.78
C GLN A 205 1.00 10.20 12.81
N PRO A 206 0.61 8.91 12.72
CA PRO A 206 1.17 7.99 11.74
C PRO A 206 0.96 8.50 10.30
N ARG A 207 1.91 8.24 9.42
CA ARG A 207 1.85 8.65 8.01
C ARG A 207 0.95 7.74 7.20
N VAL A 208 0.24 8.31 6.23
CA VAL A 208 -0.47 7.56 5.18
C VAL A 208 0.08 7.97 3.82
N LEU A 209 0.62 7.01 3.08
CA LEU A 209 1.02 7.15 1.69
C LEU A 209 -0.06 6.56 0.78
N VAL A 210 -0.45 7.27 -0.27
CA VAL A 210 -1.43 6.81 -1.26
C VAL A 210 -0.85 6.90 -2.66
N ALA A 211 -0.75 5.76 -3.35
CA ALA A 211 -0.46 5.76 -4.78
C ALA A 211 -1.72 6.05 -5.60
N VAL A 212 -1.54 6.69 -6.76
CA VAL A 212 -2.62 7.01 -7.71
C VAL A 212 -2.18 6.55 -9.10
N ASP A 213 -2.89 5.58 -9.68
CA ASP A 213 -2.56 5.06 -11.01
C ASP A 213 -3.12 5.96 -12.14
N VAL A 214 -2.53 5.89 -13.33
CA VAL A 214 -2.86 6.76 -14.48
C VAL A 214 -4.30 6.71 -14.97
N THR A 215 -5.05 5.66 -14.60
CA THR A 215 -6.46 5.48 -14.90
C THR A 215 -7.39 6.05 -13.84
N GLN A 216 -6.84 6.51 -12.71
CA GLN A 216 -7.56 7.04 -11.56
C GLN A 216 -7.43 8.57 -11.49
N THR A 217 -8.26 9.20 -10.67
CA THR A 217 -8.12 10.60 -10.27
C THR A 217 -8.25 10.65 -8.77
N LEU A 218 -7.33 11.32 -8.07
CA LEU A 218 -7.37 11.43 -6.61
C LEU A 218 -8.66 12.18 -6.16
N PRO A 219 -9.53 11.57 -5.34
CA PRO A 219 -10.69 12.25 -4.78
C PRO A 219 -10.35 12.96 -3.46
N ASP A 220 -11.00 14.09 -3.19
CA ASP A 220 -10.80 14.91 -1.98
C ASP A 220 -10.87 14.12 -0.66
N SER A 221 -11.76 13.12 -0.60
CA SER A 221 -11.92 12.24 0.56
C SER A 221 -10.63 11.48 0.90
N VAL A 222 -9.95 10.93 -0.11
CA VAL A 222 -8.67 10.22 0.06
C VAL A 222 -7.52 11.22 0.21
N ALA A 223 -7.55 12.33 -0.53
CA ALA A 223 -6.56 13.40 -0.43
C ALA A 223 -6.44 13.97 1.00
N SER A 224 -7.56 14.05 1.74
CA SER A 224 -7.59 14.49 3.14
C SER A 224 -6.89 13.55 4.13
N LEU A 225 -6.74 12.27 3.76
CA LEU A 225 -6.07 11.25 4.58
C LEU A 225 -4.58 11.19 4.29
N ALA A 226 -4.14 11.45 3.06
CA ALA A 226 -2.75 11.34 2.67
C ALA A 226 -1.83 12.31 3.45
N ASN A 227 -0.64 11.82 3.80
CA ASN A 227 0.55 12.64 4.11
C ASN A 227 1.49 12.70 2.90
N ILE A 228 1.48 11.65 2.07
CA ILE A 228 2.22 11.55 0.81
C ILE A 228 1.25 11.05 -0.27
N VAL A 229 1.17 11.77 -1.38
CA VAL A 229 0.48 11.33 -2.61
C VAL A 229 1.54 10.96 -3.64
N ALA A 230 1.45 9.73 -4.14
CA ALA A 230 2.40 9.16 -5.08
C ALA A 230 1.73 8.93 -6.44
N PRO A 231 1.65 9.95 -7.31
CA PRO A 231 1.10 9.77 -8.65
C PRO A 231 2.05 8.86 -9.47
N GLY A 232 1.50 7.76 -9.99
CA GLY A 232 2.20 6.84 -10.87
C GLY A 232 2.06 7.23 -12.34
N GLY A 233 2.69 6.44 -13.22
CA GLY A 233 2.57 6.59 -14.67
C GLY A 233 3.84 6.93 -15.43
N LEU A 234 4.96 7.10 -14.72
CA LEU A 234 6.27 7.26 -15.32
C LEU A 234 7.07 5.96 -15.23
N GLN A 235 7.67 5.58 -16.36
CA GLN A 235 8.50 4.39 -16.49
C GLN A 235 9.91 4.76 -16.98
N PRO A 236 10.95 3.99 -16.60
CA PRO A 236 12.28 4.14 -17.17
C PRO A 236 12.33 3.70 -18.65
N THR A 237 13.37 4.12 -19.35
CA THR A 237 13.73 3.68 -20.71
C THR A 237 15.20 3.26 -20.72
N LEU A 238 15.62 2.41 -21.66
CA LEU A 238 16.98 1.87 -21.72
C LEU A 238 18.10 2.93 -21.78
N ASP A 239 17.82 4.12 -22.32
CA ASP A 239 18.76 5.26 -22.34
C ASP A 239 18.80 6.04 -21.00
N GLY A 240 18.08 5.58 -19.98
CA GLY A 240 17.96 6.21 -18.65
C GLY A 240 16.86 7.28 -18.54
N ASN A 241 16.24 7.71 -19.63
CA ASN A 241 15.18 8.72 -19.59
C ASN A 241 13.87 8.15 -19.02
N LEU A 242 12.93 9.04 -18.65
CA LEU A 242 11.57 8.69 -18.25
C LEU A 242 10.59 8.85 -19.42
N THR A 243 9.57 8.01 -19.46
CA THR A 243 8.44 8.07 -20.41
C THR A 243 7.10 7.92 -19.68
N GLY A 244 6.01 8.32 -20.33
CA GLY A 244 4.65 8.28 -19.77
C GLY A 244 4.15 9.64 -19.28
N SER A 245 3.14 9.61 -18.41
CA SER A 245 2.49 10.79 -17.84
C SER A 245 1.91 10.47 -16.47
N LEU A 246 2.01 11.40 -15.53
CA LEU A 246 1.51 11.21 -14.16
C LEU A 246 -0.02 11.20 -14.07
N ALA A 247 -0.53 10.43 -13.11
CA ALA A 247 -1.95 10.39 -12.78
C ALA A 247 -2.49 11.76 -12.30
N PRO A 248 -3.72 12.14 -12.68
CA PRO A 248 -4.32 13.43 -12.33
C PRO A 248 -4.91 13.49 -10.91
N GLY A 249 -5.22 14.71 -10.45
CA GLY A 249 -6.05 14.98 -9.27
C GLY A 249 -5.30 15.46 -8.02
N PHE A 250 -3.97 15.46 -8.02
CA PHE A 250 -3.18 16.05 -6.94
C PHE A 250 -3.01 17.58 -7.12
N ASP A 251 -2.81 18.29 -6.01
CA ASP A 251 -2.45 19.71 -5.96
C ASP A 251 -1.09 19.87 -5.26
N LEU A 252 -0.16 20.56 -5.92
CA LEU A 252 1.19 20.86 -5.41
C LEU A 252 1.18 21.86 -4.23
N ASN A 253 0.04 22.46 -3.90
CA ASN A 253 -0.13 23.42 -2.80
C ASN A 253 -0.93 22.84 -1.62
N ALA A 254 -1.26 21.54 -1.66
CA ALA A 254 -1.99 20.86 -0.61
C ALA A 254 -1.12 20.61 0.64
N GLY A 255 -1.75 20.13 1.72
CA GLY A 255 -1.06 19.77 2.97
C GLY A 255 -0.36 18.41 2.96
N TYR A 256 -0.27 17.74 1.81
CA TYR A 256 0.45 16.48 1.60
C TYR A 256 1.64 16.70 0.67
N LEU A 257 2.65 15.84 0.80
CA LEU A 257 3.79 15.80 -0.10
C LEU A 257 3.38 15.15 -1.43
N VAL A 258 3.78 15.72 -2.56
CA VAL A 258 3.62 15.09 -3.89
C VAL A 258 4.95 14.48 -4.30
N MET A 259 5.01 13.14 -4.33
CA MET A 259 6.22 12.38 -4.65
C MET A 259 5.91 11.37 -5.76
N PRO A 260 6.07 11.72 -7.05
CA PRO A 260 5.86 10.80 -8.16
C PRO A 260 6.53 9.44 -7.98
N VAL A 261 5.80 8.36 -8.26
CA VAL A 261 6.34 6.99 -8.19
C VAL A 261 6.76 6.51 -9.58
N ILE A 262 8.03 6.17 -9.71
CA ILE A 262 8.64 5.67 -10.94
C ILE A 262 8.64 4.14 -10.87
N ARG A 263 7.97 3.51 -11.85
CA ARG A 263 7.69 2.07 -11.85
C ARG A 263 8.25 1.40 -13.09
N ASN A 264 8.65 0.14 -12.94
CA ASN A 264 8.96 -0.70 -14.10
C ASN A 264 7.73 -1.43 -14.66
N PHE A 265 6.52 -0.91 -14.41
CA PHE A 265 5.26 -1.50 -14.84
C PHE A 265 4.15 -0.44 -14.95
N ILE A 266 3.05 -0.80 -15.62
CA ILE A 266 1.77 -0.08 -15.59
C ILE A 266 0.70 -0.98 -14.95
N ASP A 267 0.60 -2.24 -15.38
CA ASP A 267 -0.09 -3.29 -14.64
C ASP A 267 0.93 -4.04 -13.77
N PRO A 268 0.78 -4.13 -12.44
CA PRO A 268 1.71 -4.86 -11.57
C PRO A 268 1.81 -6.36 -11.90
N ARG A 269 0.93 -6.92 -12.74
CA ARG A 269 1.02 -8.28 -13.27
C ARG A 269 1.99 -8.42 -14.47
N ALA A 270 2.49 -7.32 -15.02
CA ALA A 270 3.33 -7.27 -16.21
C ALA A 270 4.52 -6.32 -16.03
N LEU A 271 5.62 -6.86 -15.48
CA LEU A 271 6.83 -6.09 -15.16
C LEU A 271 7.82 -6.03 -16.34
N ASP A 272 8.36 -4.84 -16.62
CA ASP A 272 9.54 -4.63 -17.46
C ASP A 272 10.82 -4.63 -16.61
N THR A 273 11.20 -5.81 -16.14
CA THR A 273 12.48 -6.02 -15.44
C THR A 273 13.68 -5.80 -16.36
N GLN A 274 13.53 -6.03 -17.67
CA GLN A 274 14.63 -5.96 -18.64
C GLN A 274 15.16 -4.53 -18.81
N THR A 275 14.29 -3.52 -18.84
CA THR A 275 14.73 -2.11 -18.93
C THR A 275 15.51 -1.69 -17.68
N VAL A 276 15.03 -2.03 -16.47
CA VAL A 276 15.75 -1.71 -15.22
C VAL A 276 17.10 -2.41 -15.17
N VAL A 277 17.16 -3.71 -15.46
CA VAL A 277 18.42 -4.47 -15.52
C VAL A 277 19.37 -3.92 -16.58
N GLY A 278 18.86 -3.44 -17.73
CA GLY A 278 19.65 -2.78 -18.76
C GLY A 278 20.32 -1.48 -18.27
N ILE A 279 19.60 -0.68 -17.48
CA ILE A 279 20.14 0.54 -16.84
C ILE A 279 21.18 0.17 -15.78
N LEU A 280 20.85 -0.73 -14.86
CA LEU A 280 21.70 -1.09 -13.72
C LEU A 280 23.05 -1.72 -14.14
N ASN A 281 23.10 -2.45 -15.25
CA ASN A 281 24.36 -2.99 -15.77
C ASN A 281 25.27 -1.97 -16.47
N ASN A 282 24.86 -0.69 -16.59
CA ASN A 282 25.64 0.34 -17.27
C ASN A 282 25.75 1.61 -16.42
N ARG A 283 26.95 1.88 -15.88
CA ARG A 283 27.23 3.05 -15.04
C ARG A 283 26.85 4.40 -15.68
N ALA A 284 26.96 4.54 -17.01
CA ALA A 284 26.53 5.76 -17.69
C ALA A 284 25.00 5.88 -17.74
N ALA A 285 24.29 4.75 -17.90
CA ALA A 285 22.84 4.71 -17.84
C ALA A 285 22.33 4.96 -16.41
N ILE A 286 22.96 4.38 -15.37
CA ILE A 286 22.68 4.72 -13.96
C ILE A 286 22.75 6.24 -13.74
N GLN A 287 23.82 6.89 -14.21
CA GLN A 287 24.01 8.33 -14.01
C GLN A 287 23.03 9.17 -14.83
N ALA A 288 22.73 8.79 -16.07
CA ALA A 288 21.69 9.42 -16.89
C ALA A 288 20.30 9.27 -16.24
N HIS A 289 20.02 8.10 -15.67
CA HIS A 289 18.74 7.81 -15.03
C HIS A 289 18.56 8.56 -13.71
N ALA A 290 19.57 8.54 -12.83
CA ALA A 290 19.58 9.35 -11.61
C ALA A 290 19.45 10.85 -11.92
N ASN A 291 20.05 11.36 -13.01
CA ASN A 291 19.84 12.72 -13.49
C ASN A 291 18.39 12.97 -13.93
N ALA A 292 17.79 12.08 -14.73
CA ALA A 292 16.43 12.23 -15.23
C ALA A 292 15.38 12.22 -14.09
N VAL A 293 15.54 11.30 -13.14
CA VAL A 293 14.67 11.18 -11.96
C VAL A 293 14.83 12.39 -11.03
N ALA A 294 16.05 12.85 -10.75
CA ALA A 294 16.26 14.06 -9.95
C ALA A 294 15.74 15.35 -10.65
N SER A 295 15.84 15.41 -11.98
CA SER A 295 15.31 16.53 -12.77
C SER A 295 13.77 16.57 -12.75
N LEU A 296 13.11 15.41 -12.68
CA LEU A 296 11.68 15.32 -12.43
C LEU A 296 11.35 15.88 -11.05
N ALA A 297 11.98 15.39 -9.97
CA ALA A 297 11.69 15.87 -8.61
C ALA A 297 11.82 17.42 -8.52
N ALA A 298 12.91 17.96 -9.09
CA ALA A 298 13.15 19.40 -9.16
C ALA A 298 12.11 20.20 -9.99
N SER A 299 11.20 19.56 -10.73
CA SER A 299 10.17 20.23 -11.54
C SER A 299 8.90 20.60 -10.75
N SER A 300 9.05 20.92 -9.46
CA SER A 300 8.00 21.26 -8.48
C SER A 300 7.32 20.11 -7.73
N TYR A 301 8.01 18.99 -7.52
CA TYR A 301 7.57 17.93 -6.60
C TYR A 301 8.40 17.95 -5.30
N ASP A 302 7.83 17.47 -4.20
CA ASP A 302 8.52 17.41 -2.90
C ASP A 302 9.59 16.31 -2.86
N GLY A 303 9.51 15.34 -3.78
CA GLY A 303 10.42 14.22 -3.87
C GLY A 303 10.05 13.23 -4.97
N VAL A 304 10.54 12.00 -4.84
CA VAL A 304 10.28 10.92 -5.80
C VAL A 304 10.33 9.56 -5.09
N ILE A 305 9.61 8.58 -5.61
CA ILE A 305 9.61 7.20 -5.09
C ILE A 305 10.06 6.23 -6.19
N ILE A 306 10.95 5.29 -5.86
CA ILE A 306 11.36 4.20 -6.74
C ILE A 306 10.62 2.92 -6.38
N ASP A 307 9.92 2.33 -7.35
CA ASP A 307 9.17 1.09 -7.21
C ASP A 307 9.53 0.15 -8.39
N TYR A 308 10.74 -0.39 -8.32
CA TYR A 308 11.28 -1.34 -9.31
C TYR A 308 11.19 -2.75 -8.75
N ARG A 309 10.25 -3.53 -9.28
CA ARG A 309 9.93 -4.90 -8.84
C ARG A 309 10.69 -5.94 -9.65
N ASP A 310 10.88 -7.11 -9.05
CA ASP A 310 11.60 -8.27 -9.60
C ASP A 310 12.99 -7.93 -10.17
N VAL A 311 13.70 -7.03 -9.49
CA VAL A 311 15.13 -6.79 -9.76
C VAL A 311 15.93 -8.01 -9.29
N PRO A 312 16.71 -8.67 -10.17
CA PRO A 312 17.47 -9.88 -9.80
C PRO A 312 18.51 -9.60 -8.72
N ALA A 313 18.73 -10.54 -7.80
CA ALA A 313 19.61 -10.38 -6.65
C ALA A 313 21.06 -10.02 -7.02
N GLU A 314 21.53 -10.44 -8.19
CA GLU A 314 22.84 -10.10 -8.74
C GLU A 314 23.02 -8.59 -9.03
N GLN A 315 21.94 -7.82 -9.05
CA GLN A 315 21.95 -6.37 -9.23
C GLN A 315 21.99 -5.58 -7.92
N ARG A 316 22.13 -6.23 -6.75
CA ARG A 316 22.10 -5.59 -5.42
C ARG A 316 23.03 -4.37 -5.32
N ASP A 317 24.30 -4.53 -5.70
CA ASP A 317 25.29 -3.46 -5.63
C ASP A 317 24.97 -2.32 -6.62
N ASN A 318 24.49 -2.66 -7.83
CA ASN A 318 24.14 -1.69 -8.86
C ASN A 318 22.88 -0.88 -8.49
N PHE A 319 21.87 -1.53 -7.90
CA PHE A 319 20.66 -0.86 -7.40
C PHE A 319 21.00 0.07 -6.22
N THR A 320 21.81 -0.40 -5.27
CA THR A 320 22.36 0.43 -4.19
C THR A 320 23.15 1.62 -4.76
N GLN A 321 24.00 1.42 -5.77
CA GLN A 321 24.73 2.51 -6.41
C GLN A 321 23.78 3.52 -7.06
N PHE A 322 22.74 3.07 -7.78
CA PHE A 322 21.73 3.95 -8.37
C PHE A 322 21.04 4.81 -7.30
N MET A 323 20.63 4.20 -6.18
CA MET A 323 19.96 4.91 -5.09
C MET A 323 20.88 5.93 -4.39
N ARG A 324 22.17 5.61 -4.17
CA ARG A 324 23.17 6.56 -3.67
C ARG A 324 23.43 7.72 -4.65
N GLU A 325 23.53 7.42 -5.96
CA GLU A 325 23.67 8.45 -7.01
C GLU A 325 22.42 9.36 -7.07
N LEU A 326 21.21 8.81 -6.92
CA LEU A 326 19.97 9.59 -6.90
C LEU A 326 19.87 10.47 -5.64
N HIS A 327 20.12 9.92 -4.45
CA HIS A 327 20.16 10.66 -3.19
C HIS A 327 21.09 11.89 -3.27
N ASN A 328 22.33 11.68 -3.74
CA ASN A 328 23.32 12.75 -3.87
C ASN A 328 22.86 13.90 -4.79
N ARG A 329 21.92 13.66 -5.71
CA ARG A 329 21.35 14.69 -6.59
C ARG A 329 20.20 15.42 -5.91
N LEU A 330 19.29 14.68 -5.26
CA LEU A 330 18.12 15.21 -4.56
C LEU A 330 18.50 16.02 -3.31
N ALA A 331 19.58 15.64 -2.61
CA ALA A 331 20.11 16.38 -1.47
C ALA A 331 20.49 17.83 -1.81
N ASN A 332 20.92 18.11 -3.06
CA ASN A 332 21.23 19.48 -3.51
C ASN A 332 19.98 20.34 -3.74
N THR A 333 18.79 19.73 -3.89
CA THR A 333 17.51 20.43 -4.07
C THR A 333 16.63 20.40 -2.82
N GLY A 334 17.00 19.63 -1.79
CA GLY A 334 16.18 19.40 -0.60
C GLY A 334 14.97 18.50 -0.87
N SER A 335 14.98 17.76 -1.98
CA SER A 335 13.87 16.87 -2.38
C SER A 335 14.00 15.50 -1.70
N GLN A 336 12.87 14.90 -1.34
CA GLN A 336 12.84 13.62 -0.62
C GLN A 336 12.96 12.41 -1.56
N LEU A 337 13.50 11.31 -1.02
CA LEU A 337 13.64 10.04 -1.73
C LEU A 337 12.90 8.92 -0.98
N GLY A 338 11.94 8.30 -1.65
CA GLY A 338 11.27 7.08 -1.20
C GLY A 338 11.70 5.84 -2.00
N VAL A 339 11.57 4.66 -1.40
CA VAL A 339 11.69 3.37 -2.10
C VAL A 339 10.60 2.40 -1.64
N ILE A 340 10.04 1.64 -2.56
CA ILE A 340 9.17 0.48 -2.27
C ILE A 340 10.02 -0.77 -2.46
N VAL A 341 10.06 -1.63 -1.44
CA VAL A 341 10.80 -2.91 -1.43
C VAL A 341 9.86 -4.05 -1.07
N PRO A 342 10.02 -5.26 -1.65
CA PRO A 342 9.25 -6.42 -1.22
C PRO A 342 9.59 -6.79 0.23
N ALA A 343 8.62 -7.32 0.96
CA ALA A 343 8.85 -7.95 2.26
C ALA A 343 9.97 -9.01 2.16
N ALA A 344 10.95 -8.93 3.06
CA ALA A 344 12.05 -9.89 3.12
C ALA A 344 11.53 -11.30 3.43
N GLN A 345 12.17 -12.33 2.86
CA GLN A 345 11.78 -13.73 3.07
C GLN A 345 12.71 -14.37 4.12
N ASN A 346 12.16 -15.16 5.04
CA ASN A 346 12.99 -15.95 5.95
C ASN A 346 13.31 -17.31 5.30
N ILE A 347 14.59 -17.55 4.99
CA ILE A 347 15.10 -18.79 4.40
C ILE A 347 16.14 -19.37 5.38
N ASP A 348 15.87 -20.57 5.89
CA ASP A 348 16.70 -21.29 6.88
C ASP A 348 17.14 -20.44 8.10
N GLY A 349 16.30 -19.49 8.52
CA GLY A 349 16.54 -18.59 9.65
C GLY A 349 17.20 -17.25 9.28
N ALA A 350 17.68 -17.08 8.04
CA ALA A 350 18.22 -15.82 7.53
C ALA A 350 17.13 -15.00 6.81
N TRP A 351 17.19 -13.67 6.92
CA TRP A 351 16.28 -12.77 6.21
C TRP A 351 16.90 -12.32 4.89
N GLU A 352 16.31 -12.77 3.80
CA GLU A 352 16.75 -12.50 2.43
C GLU A 352 15.99 -11.34 1.81
N THR A 353 16.76 -10.40 1.26
CA THR A 353 16.26 -9.13 0.68
C THR A 353 16.54 -8.99 -0.81
N GLY A 354 17.15 -10.00 -1.44
CA GLY A 354 17.45 -9.98 -2.87
C GLY A 354 18.28 -8.78 -3.30
N ALA A 355 17.81 -8.04 -4.31
CA ALA A 355 18.49 -6.86 -4.85
C ALA A 355 18.42 -5.61 -3.95
N TYR A 356 17.63 -5.63 -2.89
CA TYR A 356 17.35 -4.44 -2.09
C TYR A 356 18.22 -4.48 -0.83
N ASP A 357 19.34 -3.75 -0.78
CA ASP A 357 20.14 -3.69 0.44
C ASP A 357 19.49 -2.79 1.48
N TRP A 358 18.71 -3.36 2.40
CA TRP A 358 17.90 -2.58 3.33
C TRP A 358 18.72 -1.59 4.17
N ARG A 359 19.93 -1.95 4.63
CA ARG A 359 20.81 -1.02 5.37
C ARG A 359 21.28 0.12 4.47
N ALA A 360 21.89 -0.20 3.34
CA ALA A 360 22.45 0.81 2.43
C ALA A 360 21.39 1.70 1.77
N LEU A 361 20.17 1.19 1.59
CA LEU A 361 19.00 1.97 1.18
C LEU A 361 18.48 2.83 2.34
N GLY A 362 18.37 2.28 3.55
CA GLY A 362 17.92 2.95 4.77
C GLY A 362 18.79 4.16 5.16
N GLU A 363 20.08 4.15 4.81
CA GLU A 363 20.97 5.31 4.91
C GLU A 363 20.49 6.49 4.03
N VAL A 364 20.07 6.23 2.78
CA VAL A 364 19.90 7.25 1.73
C VAL A 364 18.46 7.64 1.40
N VAL A 365 17.46 6.90 1.87
CA VAL A 365 16.05 7.25 1.69
C VAL A 365 15.49 8.02 2.88
N ASP A 366 14.49 8.86 2.64
CA ASP A 366 13.63 9.45 3.68
C ASP A 366 12.52 8.46 4.08
N PHE A 367 12.04 7.66 3.12
CA PHE A 367 10.96 6.69 3.31
C PHE A 367 11.30 5.34 2.66
N MET A 368 10.99 4.25 3.37
CA MET A 368 11.04 2.89 2.84
C MET A 368 9.72 2.19 3.11
N THR A 369 8.98 1.85 2.05
CA THR A 369 7.76 1.06 2.14
C THR A 369 8.10 -0.43 1.99
N ILE A 370 7.90 -1.20 3.05
CA ILE A 370 7.94 -2.67 3.01
C ILE A 370 6.60 -3.15 2.45
N GLN A 371 6.57 -3.52 1.17
CA GLN A 371 5.36 -4.01 0.51
C GLN A 371 5.08 -5.45 0.96
N PHE A 372 4.02 -5.64 1.74
CA PHE A 372 3.56 -6.97 2.11
C PHE A 372 2.83 -7.64 0.94
N GLY A 373 2.87 -8.98 0.93
CA GLY A 373 2.07 -9.79 0.03
C GLY A 373 0.56 -9.72 0.37
N PRO A 374 -0.30 -10.27 -0.50
CA PRO A 374 -1.75 -10.20 -0.33
C PRO A 374 -2.30 -11.10 0.78
N ASP A 375 -1.54 -12.07 1.31
CA ASP A 375 -1.96 -12.96 2.39
C ASP A 375 -2.22 -12.20 3.72
N PRO A 376 -3.49 -12.10 4.19
CA PRO A 376 -3.80 -11.40 5.43
C PRO A 376 -3.41 -12.22 6.68
N SER A 377 -3.32 -13.55 6.56
CA SER A 377 -2.97 -14.45 7.68
C SER A 377 -1.52 -14.28 8.14
N ALA A 378 -0.67 -13.71 7.28
CA ALA A 378 0.69 -13.28 7.62
C ALA A 378 0.76 -12.30 8.80
N PHE A 379 -0.34 -11.59 9.09
CA PHE A 379 -0.51 -10.62 10.18
C PHE A 379 -1.10 -11.22 11.48
N VAL A 380 -1.36 -12.53 11.53
CA VAL A 380 -1.73 -13.19 12.80
C VAL A 380 -0.60 -12.96 13.82
N PRO A 381 -0.88 -12.54 15.08
CA PRO A 381 0.16 -12.11 16.01
C PRO A 381 0.99 -13.28 16.53
N GLY A 382 2.26 -13.01 16.85
CA GLY A 382 3.11 -13.95 17.56
C GLY A 382 4.59 -13.80 17.20
N GLU A 383 5.47 -14.08 18.15
CA GLU A 383 6.92 -13.86 18.04
C GLU A 383 7.55 -14.44 16.76
N THR A 384 7.07 -15.61 16.31
CA THR A 384 7.53 -16.34 15.12
C THR A 384 6.60 -16.20 13.90
N ARG A 385 5.53 -15.41 13.98
CA ARG A 385 4.62 -15.16 12.86
C ARG A 385 5.24 -14.15 11.89
N PHE A 386 4.93 -14.30 10.60
CA PHE A 386 5.68 -13.62 9.53
C PHE A 386 5.78 -12.10 9.72
N ALA A 387 4.65 -11.39 9.88
CA ALA A 387 4.69 -9.93 10.01
C ALA A 387 5.42 -9.46 11.28
N ASP A 388 5.09 -10.01 12.44
CA ASP A 388 5.73 -9.62 13.71
C ASP A 388 7.24 -9.94 13.72
N ALA A 389 7.65 -11.09 13.16
CA ALA A 389 9.06 -11.48 13.05
C ALA A 389 9.84 -10.65 12.02
N LEU A 390 9.21 -10.34 10.87
CA LEU A 390 9.79 -9.48 9.83
C LEU A 390 9.98 -8.06 10.36
N LEU A 391 8.98 -7.48 11.02
CA LEU A 391 9.03 -6.11 11.52
C LEU A 391 10.03 -5.97 12.69
N ARG A 392 10.13 -6.97 13.58
CA ARG A 392 11.19 -7.02 14.61
C ARG A 392 12.58 -6.99 13.99
N TRP A 393 12.79 -7.74 12.90
CA TRP A 393 14.06 -7.72 12.19
C TRP A 393 14.28 -6.39 11.46
N ALA A 394 13.26 -5.88 10.76
CA ALA A 394 13.30 -4.66 9.95
C ALA A 394 13.79 -3.43 10.74
N VAL A 395 13.28 -3.23 11.97
CA VAL A 395 13.68 -2.09 12.82
C VAL A 395 15.13 -2.17 13.31
N GLY A 396 15.76 -3.35 13.23
CA GLY A 396 17.20 -3.51 13.48
C GLY A 396 18.09 -3.28 12.26
N GLU A 397 17.50 -3.07 11.08
CA GLU A 397 18.20 -2.88 9.81
C GLU A 397 18.00 -1.46 9.26
N VAL A 398 16.83 -0.86 9.50
CA VAL A 398 16.44 0.49 9.04
C VAL A 398 15.72 1.22 10.17
N SER A 399 16.03 2.51 10.35
CA SER A 399 15.32 3.38 11.31
C SER A 399 13.81 3.33 11.10
N ARG A 400 13.08 2.99 12.17
CA ARG A 400 11.62 2.86 12.17
C ARG A 400 10.88 4.14 11.76
N ASP A 401 11.48 5.31 11.98
CA ASP A 401 10.95 6.62 11.56
C ASP A 401 10.84 6.77 10.03
N LYS A 402 11.59 5.95 9.27
CA LYS A 402 11.55 5.88 7.80
C LYS A 402 10.63 4.78 7.26
N LEU A 403 10.30 3.78 8.09
CA LEU A 403 9.58 2.57 7.66
C LEU A 403 8.07 2.80 7.55
N LEU A 404 7.50 2.48 6.38
CA LEU A 404 6.07 2.27 6.20
C LEU A 404 5.80 0.81 5.83
N ILE A 405 4.60 0.31 6.13
CA ILE A 405 4.14 -1.00 5.61
C ILE A 405 3.13 -0.79 4.48
N GLY A 406 3.39 -1.41 3.33
CA GLY A 406 2.49 -1.42 2.18
C GLY A 406 1.41 -2.48 2.36
N LEU A 407 0.14 -2.06 2.35
CA LEU A 407 -1.03 -2.90 2.59
C LEU A 407 -2.04 -2.80 1.45
N SER A 408 -2.73 -3.90 1.19
CA SER A 408 -3.94 -3.91 0.36
C SER A 408 -5.17 -3.52 1.18
N SER A 409 -5.94 -2.57 0.66
CA SER A 409 -7.25 -2.13 1.17
C SER A 409 -8.43 -2.96 0.62
N LEU A 410 -8.15 -3.91 -0.27
CA LEU A 410 -9.11 -4.81 -0.89
C LEU A 410 -9.34 -6.10 -0.07
N SER A 411 -10.38 -6.85 -0.45
CA SER A 411 -10.52 -8.26 -0.06
C SER A 411 -9.47 -9.12 -0.79
N THR A 412 -9.23 -10.34 -0.33
CA THR A 412 -8.31 -11.29 -0.96
C THR A 412 -8.94 -12.67 -1.11
N ARG A 413 -8.99 -13.17 -2.34
CA ARG A 413 -9.34 -14.55 -2.67
C ARG A 413 -8.12 -15.45 -2.46
N GLN A 414 -8.29 -16.50 -1.68
CA GLN A 414 -7.34 -17.59 -1.52
C GLN A 414 -7.89 -18.85 -2.18
N ILE A 415 -7.11 -19.45 -3.09
CA ILE A 415 -7.36 -20.79 -3.66
C ILE A 415 -6.09 -21.60 -3.47
N GLY A 416 -6.12 -22.59 -2.59
CA GLY A 416 -4.91 -23.31 -2.17
C GLY A 416 -3.89 -22.37 -1.52
N SER A 417 -2.71 -22.24 -2.13
CA SER A 417 -1.64 -21.30 -1.74
C SER A 417 -1.75 -19.92 -2.39
N ASP A 418 -2.63 -19.74 -3.38
CA ASP A 418 -2.60 -18.56 -4.24
C ASP A 418 -3.55 -17.50 -3.70
N PHE A 419 -3.00 -16.32 -3.41
CA PHE A 419 -3.72 -15.17 -2.86
C PHE A 419 -3.84 -14.06 -3.92
N THR A 420 -5.06 -13.63 -4.23
CA THR A 420 -5.36 -12.60 -5.24
C THR A 420 -6.23 -11.49 -4.65
N PRO A 421 -5.79 -10.21 -4.64
CA PRO A 421 -6.64 -9.08 -4.29
C PRO A 421 -7.86 -8.97 -5.22
N ILE A 422 -9.04 -8.75 -4.63
CA ILE A 422 -10.33 -8.64 -5.32
C ILE A 422 -11.26 -7.62 -4.61
N GLY A 423 -12.27 -7.12 -5.33
CA GLY A 423 -13.24 -6.19 -4.74
C GLY A 423 -14.06 -6.83 -3.60
N TYR A 424 -14.54 -6.03 -2.65
CA TYR A 424 -15.40 -6.50 -1.55
C TYR A 424 -16.69 -7.15 -2.08
N ASP A 425 -17.37 -6.51 -3.04
CA ASP A 425 -18.59 -7.05 -3.64
C ASP A 425 -18.29 -8.27 -4.56
N GLU A 426 -17.08 -8.34 -5.17
CA GLU A 426 -16.61 -9.51 -5.91
C GLU A 426 -16.40 -10.70 -4.97
N ALA A 427 -15.82 -10.45 -3.78
CA ALA A 427 -15.58 -11.46 -2.75
C ALA A 427 -16.87 -12.06 -2.19
N LEU A 428 -18.00 -11.38 -2.34
CA LEU A 428 -19.33 -11.85 -1.94
C LEU A 428 -20.17 -12.36 -3.12
N SER A 429 -19.66 -12.26 -4.35
CA SER A 429 -20.44 -12.52 -5.58
C SER A 429 -20.85 -13.98 -5.77
N ALA A 430 -20.06 -14.94 -5.27
CA ALA A 430 -20.36 -16.36 -5.41
C ALA A 430 -21.38 -16.89 -4.38
N LEU A 431 -21.92 -16.01 -3.50
CA LEU A 431 -23.14 -16.33 -2.76
C LEU A 431 -24.36 -16.48 -3.69
N GLY A 432 -24.33 -15.86 -4.88
CA GLY A 432 -25.45 -15.91 -5.83
C GLY A 432 -26.45 -14.77 -5.64
N ASP A 433 -27.58 -14.86 -6.33
CA ASP A 433 -28.70 -13.92 -6.30
C ASP A 433 -29.96 -14.63 -5.78
N VAL A 434 -31.04 -13.87 -5.53
CA VAL A 434 -32.25 -14.41 -4.87
C VAL A 434 -33.00 -15.38 -5.79
N GLU A 435 -33.12 -16.63 -5.34
CA GLU A 435 -34.07 -17.61 -5.84
C GLU A 435 -35.28 -17.70 -4.91
N ILE A 436 -36.48 -17.91 -5.47
CA ILE A 436 -37.73 -18.05 -4.74
C ILE A 436 -38.41 -19.37 -5.07
N GLU A 437 -38.69 -20.18 -4.04
CA GLU A 437 -39.58 -21.33 -4.08
C GLU A 437 -40.93 -20.95 -3.43
N THR A 438 -42.02 -21.08 -4.20
CA THR A 438 -43.38 -20.77 -3.73
C THR A 438 -44.46 -21.41 -4.62
N ASP A 439 -45.64 -21.67 -4.06
CA ASP A 439 -46.79 -22.16 -4.81
C ASP A 439 -47.38 -21.05 -5.71
N VAL A 440 -47.26 -21.22 -7.02
CA VAL A 440 -47.86 -20.33 -8.03
C VAL A 440 -49.14 -20.90 -8.62
N THR A 441 -50.08 -20.03 -8.96
CA THR A 441 -51.27 -20.37 -9.74
C THR A 441 -50.92 -20.66 -11.22
N ASP A 442 -51.86 -21.23 -11.98
CA ASP A 442 -51.74 -21.38 -13.44
C ASP A 442 -51.45 -20.06 -14.20
N ALA A 443 -51.70 -18.90 -13.58
CA ALA A 443 -51.42 -17.58 -14.12
C ALA A 443 -49.99 -17.07 -13.79
N GLY A 444 -49.19 -17.85 -13.05
CA GLY A 444 -47.85 -17.45 -12.58
C GLY A 444 -47.86 -16.46 -11.41
N THR A 445 -49.00 -16.30 -10.72
CA THR A 445 -49.12 -15.41 -9.55
C THR A 445 -49.23 -16.19 -8.25
N VAL A 446 -48.71 -15.61 -7.17
CA VAL A 446 -48.80 -16.09 -5.79
C VAL A 446 -50.11 -15.57 -5.17
N LEU A 447 -50.79 -16.36 -4.33
CA LEU A 447 -51.98 -15.89 -3.61
C LEU A 447 -51.55 -15.10 -2.35
N PRO A 448 -52.29 -14.05 -1.93
CA PRO A 448 -52.01 -13.37 -0.65
C PRO A 448 -52.00 -14.37 0.52
N GLY A 449 -50.96 -14.28 1.35
CA GLY A 449 -50.75 -15.20 2.47
C GLY A 449 -50.14 -16.56 2.12
N THR A 450 -49.83 -16.85 0.85
CA THR A 450 -49.01 -18.03 0.48
C THR A 450 -47.60 -17.91 1.06
N LEU A 451 -47.02 -19.05 1.44
CA LEU A 451 -45.64 -19.15 1.92
C LEU A 451 -44.66 -18.97 0.77
N ILE A 452 -43.66 -18.14 1.01
CA ILE A 452 -42.53 -17.86 0.11
C ILE A 452 -41.27 -18.27 0.87
N GLN A 453 -40.49 -19.15 0.26
CA GLN A 453 -39.14 -19.47 0.70
C GLN A 453 -38.17 -18.79 -0.27
N ALA A 454 -37.28 -17.93 0.24
CA ALA A 454 -36.25 -17.26 -0.56
C ALA A 454 -34.86 -17.60 -0.04
N GLN A 455 -33.94 -17.87 -0.94
CA GLN A 455 -32.54 -18.22 -0.66
C GLN A 455 -31.63 -17.60 -1.73
N LEU A 456 -30.32 -17.77 -1.59
CA LEU A 456 -29.38 -17.41 -2.66
C LEU A 456 -29.02 -18.65 -3.49
N ASP A 457 -28.87 -18.47 -4.80
CA ASP A 457 -28.66 -19.56 -5.78
C ASP A 457 -27.20 -20.01 -5.98
N GLY A 458 -26.26 -19.45 -5.19
CA GLY A 458 -24.83 -19.70 -5.30
C GLY A 458 -24.29 -20.78 -4.37
N PHE A 459 -23.05 -20.59 -3.90
CA PHE A 459 -22.37 -21.52 -3.01
C PHE A 459 -22.85 -21.38 -1.56
N GLU A 460 -22.99 -22.51 -0.86
CA GLU A 460 -23.02 -22.51 0.61
C GLU A 460 -21.74 -21.86 1.16
N ALA A 461 -21.89 -21.11 2.25
CA ALA A 461 -20.85 -20.25 2.80
C ALA A 461 -20.70 -20.40 4.31
N ALA A 462 -19.45 -20.51 4.78
CA ALA A 462 -19.11 -20.47 6.20
C ALA A 462 -18.28 -19.22 6.50
N SER A 463 -18.86 -18.26 7.23
CA SER A 463 -18.12 -17.08 7.70
C SER A 463 -17.35 -17.36 8.99
N GLY A 464 -16.21 -16.72 9.17
CA GLY A 464 -15.44 -16.81 10.41
C GLY A 464 -14.36 -15.75 10.53
N ASN A 465 -13.57 -15.89 11.59
CA ASN A 465 -12.43 -15.04 11.93
C ASN A 465 -11.18 -15.92 12.11
N GLU A 466 -10.02 -15.48 11.65
CA GLU A 466 -8.77 -16.23 11.80
C GLU A 466 -8.20 -16.07 13.22
N ALA A 467 -7.98 -17.19 13.92
CA ALA A 467 -7.23 -17.26 15.20
C ALA A 467 -7.57 -16.16 16.24
N ASP A 468 -8.86 -15.94 16.51
CA ASP A 468 -9.40 -14.89 17.42
C ASP A 468 -9.01 -13.44 17.05
N THR A 469 -8.53 -13.21 15.83
CA THR A 469 -8.26 -11.87 15.27
C THR A 469 -9.48 -11.30 14.55
N PRO A 470 -9.57 -9.98 14.31
CA PRO A 470 -10.59 -9.38 13.44
C PRO A 470 -10.43 -9.70 11.94
N LEU A 471 -9.46 -10.54 11.53
CA LEU A 471 -9.30 -10.94 10.12
C LEU A 471 -10.46 -11.86 9.72
N ALA A 472 -11.50 -11.25 9.17
CA ALA A 472 -12.73 -11.92 8.76
C ALA A 472 -12.57 -12.64 7.43
N TYR A 473 -13.26 -13.78 7.26
CA TYR A 473 -13.33 -14.51 6.02
C TYR A 473 -14.70 -15.16 5.77
N ILE A 474 -14.95 -15.52 4.51
CA ILE A 474 -16.00 -16.45 4.08
C ILE A 474 -15.37 -17.58 3.29
N ASP A 475 -15.61 -18.82 3.70
CA ASP A 475 -15.28 -20.03 2.95
C ASP A 475 -16.48 -20.43 2.10
N TYR A 476 -16.31 -20.50 0.78
CA TYR A 476 -17.30 -21.10 -0.12
C TYR A 476 -17.11 -22.61 -0.16
N LEU A 477 -18.21 -23.36 -0.09
CA LEU A 477 -18.22 -24.81 0.11
C LEU A 477 -18.77 -25.55 -1.12
N ASP A 478 -18.15 -26.67 -1.50
CA ASP A 478 -18.77 -27.61 -2.46
C ASP A 478 -19.91 -28.42 -1.83
N GLY A 479 -20.63 -29.20 -2.64
CA GLY A 479 -21.70 -30.09 -2.18
C GLY A 479 -21.27 -31.26 -1.27
N SER A 480 -20.00 -31.34 -0.86
CA SER A 480 -19.50 -32.21 0.21
C SER A 480 -19.20 -31.48 1.51
N GLY A 481 -19.32 -30.14 1.52
CA GLY A 481 -18.97 -29.26 2.64
C GLY A 481 -17.49 -28.88 2.68
N ALA A 482 -16.73 -29.10 1.59
CA ALA A 482 -15.30 -28.76 1.53
C ALA A 482 -15.07 -27.36 0.95
N THR A 483 -14.17 -26.58 1.56
CA THR A 483 -13.82 -25.24 1.08
C THR A 483 -13.20 -25.27 -0.32
N VAL A 484 -13.86 -24.66 -1.30
CA VAL A 484 -13.32 -24.48 -2.66
C VAL A 484 -12.48 -23.22 -2.80
N ALA A 485 -12.82 -22.17 -2.04
CA ALA A 485 -12.07 -20.92 -1.99
C ALA A 485 -12.40 -20.17 -0.68
N ARG A 486 -11.38 -19.52 -0.10
CA ARG A 486 -11.53 -18.61 1.05
C ARG A 486 -11.50 -17.17 0.57
N MET A 487 -12.44 -16.36 1.01
CA MET A 487 -12.51 -14.92 0.78
C MET A 487 -12.14 -14.21 2.06
N TRP A 488 -10.90 -13.75 2.18
CA TRP A 488 -10.50 -12.84 3.25
C TRP A 488 -11.10 -11.46 2.98
N LEU A 489 -11.90 -10.94 3.91
CA LEU A 489 -12.71 -9.76 3.66
C LEU A 489 -11.95 -8.50 4.07
N GLY A 490 -11.82 -7.55 3.14
CA GLY A 490 -11.19 -6.25 3.35
C GLY A 490 -12.08 -5.31 4.18
N THR A 491 -12.37 -5.68 5.42
CA THR A 491 -13.22 -4.90 6.33
C THR A 491 -12.44 -3.78 7.03
N PRO A 492 -13.12 -2.74 7.55
CA PRO A 492 -12.51 -1.73 8.42
C PRO A 492 -11.67 -2.35 9.55
N SER A 493 -12.21 -3.33 10.28
CA SER A 493 -11.49 -4.01 11.37
C SER A 493 -10.29 -4.84 10.87
N SER A 494 -10.45 -5.57 9.76
CA SER A 494 -9.39 -6.38 9.15
C SER A 494 -8.23 -5.53 8.61
N LEU A 495 -8.51 -4.32 8.10
CA LEU A 495 -7.47 -3.38 7.73
C LEU A 495 -6.82 -2.76 8.98
N ARG A 496 -7.63 -2.24 9.91
CA ARG A 496 -7.13 -1.55 11.12
C ARG A 496 -6.15 -2.42 11.91
N PHE A 497 -6.48 -3.68 12.10
CA PHE A 497 -5.64 -4.65 12.79
C PHE A 497 -4.24 -4.84 12.16
N ARG A 498 -4.16 -4.79 10.82
CA ARG A 498 -2.90 -4.83 10.07
C ARG A 498 -2.14 -3.51 10.19
N MET A 499 -2.84 -2.36 10.15
CA MET A 499 -2.23 -1.05 10.38
C MET A 499 -1.67 -0.90 11.79
N ASP A 500 -2.34 -1.42 12.83
CA ASP A 500 -1.88 -1.32 14.23
C ASP A 500 -0.55 -2.06 14.49
N ARG A 501 -0.07 -2.92 13.57
CA ARG A 501 1.32 -3.42 13.62
C ARG A 501 2.35 -2.30 13.63
N THR A 502 2.10 -1.19 12.91
CA THR A 502 3.03 -0.06 12.91
C THR A 502 3.14 0.55 14.30
N LEU A 503 2.05 0.54 15.09
CA LEU A 503 2.05 1.06 16.45
C LEU A 503 2.81 0.12 17.40
N GLN A 504 2.67 -1.20 17.23
CA GLN A 504 3.42 -2.20 18.01
C GLN A 504 4.95 -2.05 17.85
N PHE A 505 5.43 -1.68 16.65
CA PHE A 505 6.85 -1.50 16.34
C PHE A 505 7.27 -0.02 16.20
N ALA A 506 6.41 0.93 16.56
CA ALA A 506 6.65 2.38 16.43
C ALA A 506 7.16 2.83 15.04
N LEU A 507 6.62 2.26 13.97
CA LEU A 507 6.96 2.60 12.57
C LEU A 507 6.29 3.92 12.13
N SER A 508 6.85 4.54 11.09
CA SER A 508 6.39 5.82 10.51
C SER A 508 4.93 5.80 10.05
N GLY A 509 4.44 4.70 9.47
CA GLY A 509 3.05 4.59 9.04
C GLY A 509 2.72 3.48 8.03
N VAL A 510 1.71 3.72 7.20
CA VAL A 510 1.20 2.79 6.19
C VAL A 510 1.19 3.38 4.78
N ALA A 511 1.22 2.50 3.78
CA ALA A 511 1.12 2.85 2.37
C ALA A 511 0.05 1.98 1.67
N PHE A 512 -0.66 2.58 0.71
CA PHE A 512 -1.70 1.90 -0.07
C PHE A 512 -1.50 2.09 -1.57
N GLU A 513 -1.56 0.99 -2.31
CA GLU A 513 -1.51 1.01 -3.78
C GLU A 513 -2.92 1.00 -4.42
N ASP A 514 -3.90 0.46 -3.70
CA ASP A 514 -5.22 0.10 -4.23
C ASP A 514 -6.39 0.87 -3.58
N LEU A 515 -6.11 1.91 -2.79
CA LEU A 515 -7.13 2.66 -2.03
C LEU A 515 -8.17 3.38 -2.92
N LEU A 516 -7.86 3.56 -4.21
CA LEU A 516 -8.73 4.15 -5.23
C LEU A 516 -9.38 3.07 -6.13
N ALA A 517 -9.21 1.78 -5.84
CA ALA A 517 -9.75 0.70 -6.66
C ALA A 517 -11.27 0.56 -6.52
N ASN A 518 -11.93 0.23 -7.63
CA ASN A 518 -13.34 -0.13 -7.65
C ASN A 518 -13.55 -1.46 -6.91
N GLY A 519 -13.89 -1.39 -5.63
CA GLY A 519 -14.04 -2.58 -4.77
C GLY A 519 -13.51 -2.41 -3.34
N VAL A 520 -12.91 -1.27 -3.00
CA VAL A 520 -12.58 -0.94 -1.59
C VAL A 520 -13.87 -0.88 -0.76
N ALA A 521 -13.90 -1.56 0.38
CA ALA A 521 -15.10 -1.66 1.21
C ALA A 521 -15.51 -0.32 1.85
N ARG A 522 -16.81 -0.18 2.13
CA ARG A 522 -17.34 0.98 2.88
C ARG A 522 -16.71 1.03 4.28
N GLY A 523 -16.37 2.25 4.72
CA GLY A 523 -15.75 2.49 6.03
C GLY A 523 -14.22 2.37 6.08
N ILE A 524 -13.55 1.91 5.01
CA ILE A 524 -12.07 1.83 4.97
C ILE A 524 -11.42 3.19 5.19
N LEU A 525 -11.97 4.27 4.61
CA LEU A 525 -11.49 5.64 4.82
C LEU A 525 -11.66 6.10 6.28
N ASP A 526 -12.73 5.68 6.96
CA ASP A 526 -12.94 5.98 8.39
C ASP A 526 -11.91 5.25 9.26
N ALA A 527 -11.57 3.99 8.94
CA ALA A 527 -10.55 3.22 9.67
C ALA A 527 -9.15 3.86 9.54
N ILE A 528 -8.79 4.33 8.33
CA ILE A 528 -7.54 5.07 8.08
C ILE A 528 -7.52 6.40 8.85
N LEU A 529 -8.65 7.11 8.90
CA LEU A 529 -8.77 8.33 9.69
C LEU A 529 -8.62 8.06 11.21
N ASN A 530 -9.30 7.04 11.75
CA ASN A 530 -9.21 6.64 13.15
C ASN A 530 -7.78 6.25 13.55
N TYR A 531 -7.07 5.55 12.65
CA TYR A 531 -5.65 5.23 12.78
C TYR A 531 -4.76 6.48 12.80
N LYS A 532 -4.93 7.43 11.86
CA LYS A 532 -4.21 8.73 11.89
C LYS A 532 -4.47 9.54 13.16
N LEU A 533 -5.66 9.43 13.72
CA LEU A 533 -6.07 10.09 14.96
C LEU A 533 -5.63 9.31 16.22
N SER A 534 -4.89 8.20 16.08
CA SER A 534 -4.50 7.30 17.17
C SER A 534 -5.67 6.87 18.07
N THR A 535 -6.88 6.78 17.51
CA THR A 535 -8.08 6.41 18.24
C THR A 535 -8.07 4.90 18.50
N PRO A 536 -8.23 4.41 19.73
CA PRO A 536 -8.31 2.97 20.01
C PRO A 536 -9.49 2.33 19.29
N GLU A 537 -9.25 1.26 18.54
CA GLU A 537 -10.32 0.46 17.92
C GLU A 537 -10.68 -0.71 18.86
N THR A 538 -11.98 -0.98 19.04
CA THR A 538 -12.45 -2.20 19.72
C THR A 538 -12.98 -3.18 18.68
N PHE A 539 -12.21 -4.23 18.42
CA PHE A 539 -12.59 -5.28 17.49
C PHE A 539 -13.74 -6.13 18.05
N GLY A 540 -14.84 -6.22 17.31
CA GLY A 540 -15.93 -7.17 17.55
C GLY A 540 -15.76 -8.45 16.73
N ALA A 541 -16.47 -9.51 17.08
CA ALA A 541 -16.67 -10.64 16.18
C ALA A 541 -17.52 -10.18 14.99
N THR A 542 -17.09 -10.47 13.77
CA THR A 542 -17.86 -10.10 12.57
C THR A 542 -18.75 -11.27 12.17
N GLU A 543 -20.00 -11.24 12.64
CA GLU A 543 -21.01 -12.20 12.23
C GLU A 543 -21.65 -11.74 10.91
N PHE A 544 -21.51 -12.55 9.85
CA PHE A 544 -22.12 -12.27 8.56
C PHE A 544 -23.52 -12.87 8.48
N ALA A 545 -24.46 -12.07 7.98
CA ALA A 545 -25.86 -12.44 7.88
C ALA A 545 -26.48 -11.90 6.59
N LEU A 546 -27.65 -12.43 6.23
CA LEU A 546 -28.46 -11.96 5.12
C LEU A 546 -29.60 -11.10 5.67
N ARG A 547 -29.60 -9.81 5.32
CA ARG A 547 -30.72 -8.90 5.62
C ARG A 547 -31.65 -8.85 4.42
N TRP A 548 -32.75 -9.57 4.52
CA TRP A 548 -33.83 -9.61 3.55
C TRP A 548 -34.78 -8.43 3.72
N ARG A 549 -35.20 -7.84 2.60
CA ARG A 549 -36.28 -6.85 2.55
C ARG A 549 -37.33 -7.27 1.53
N ILE A 550 -38.59 -7.26 1.96
CA ILE A 550 -39.75 -7.37 1.07
C ILE A 550 -40.28 -5.96 0.84
N GLU A 551 -40.30 -5.52 -0.42
CA GLU A 551 -40.55 -4.14 -0.83
C GLU A 551 -41.74 -4.06 -1.80
N SER A 552 -42.55 -3.01 -1.67
CA SER A 552 -43.67 -2.67 -2.55
C SER A 552 -43.46 -1.28 -3.18
N ALA A 553 -44.43 -0.76 -3.93
CA ALA A 553 -44.39 0.61 -4.46
C ALA A 553 -44.22 1.68 -3.38
N ASP A 554 -44.77 1.41 -2.19
CA ASP A 554 -44.86 2.35 -1.09
C ASP A 554 -43.68 2.23 -0.11
N GLY A 555 -42.73 1.29 -0.36
CA GLY A 555 -41.51 1.07 0.41
C GLY A 555 -41.38 -0.35 0.98
N THR A 556 -40.44 -0.53 1.92
CA THR A 556 -40.21 -1.80 2.62
C THR A 556 -41.40 -2.14 3.52
N ILE A 557 -42.00 -3.31 3.30
CA ILE A 557 -43.13 -3.85 4.07
C ILE A 557 -42.72 -4.95 5.07
N GLY A 558 -41.52 -5.52 4.92
CA GLY A 558 -40.93 -6.46 5.87
C GLY A 558 -39.41 -6.47 5.76
N GLU A 559 -38.72 -6.60 6.89
CA GLU A 559 -37.27 -6.79 6.98
C GLU A 559 -36.98 -7.92 7.97
N VAL A 560 -36.11 -8.86 7.57
CA VAL A 560 -35.74 -10.05 8.36
C VAL A 560 -34.25 -10.34 8.16
N THR A 561 -33.56 -10.74 9.22
CA THR A 561 -32.16 -11.19 9.13
C THR A 561 -32.08 -12.70 9.35
N THR A 562 -31.37 -13.41 8.47
CA THR A 562 -31.09 -14.86 8.57
C THR A 562 -29.59 -15.15 8.48
N GLY A 563 -29.15 -16.36 8.85
CA GLY A 563 -27.79 -16.82 8.58
C GLY A 563 -27.50 -16.98 7.08
N LEU A 564 -26.22 -17.03 6.69
CA LEU A 564 -25.79 -17.10 5.27
C LEU A 564 -26.41 -18.24 4.45
N ASN A 565 -26.69 -19.38 5.09
CA ASN A 565 -27.31 -20.56 4.45
C ASN A 565 -28.75 -20.81 4.95
N GLU A 566 -29.35 -19.86 5.67
CA GLU A 566 -30.70 -19.99 6.22
C GLU A 566 -31.69 -19.26 5.29
N PRO A 567 -32.66 -19.96 4.69
CA PRO A 567 -33.62 -19.34 3.80
C PRO A 567 -34.59 -18.43 4.56
N LEU A 568 -34.96 -17.31 3.95
CA LEU A 568 -36.11 -16.52 4.39
C LEU A 568 -37.38 -17.34 4.20
N VAL A 569 -38.14 -17.55 5.27
CA VAL A 569 -39.51 -18.08 5.20
C VAL A 569 -40.48 -16.98 5.60
N ALA A 570 -41.29 -16.51 4.65
CA ALA A 570 -42.20 -15.39 4.84
C ALA A 570 -43.56 -15.59 4.15
N THR A 571 -44.54 -14.77 4.50
CA THR A 571 -45.81 -14.64 3.78
C THR A 571 -46.02 -13.18 3.39
N ILE A 572 -46.62 -12.94 2.21
CA ILE A 572 -47.02 -11.59 1.79
C ILE A 572 -48.53 -11.46 2.01
N GLU A 573 -48.92 -10.97 3.18
CA GLU A 573 -50.31 -10.63 3.52
C GLU A 573 -50.68 -9.21 3.05
N ALA A 574 -50.41 -8.92 1.78
CA ALA A 574 -50.57 -7.59 1.20
C ALA A 574 -51.55 -7.60 0.00
N PRO A 575 -52.05 -6.43 -0.45
CA PRO A 575 -52.98 -6.33 -1.58
C PRO A 575 -52.40 -6.86 -2.90
N ASP A 576 -53.28 -7.04 -3.90
CA ASP A 576 -52.87 -7.39 -5.26
C ASP A 576 -51.82 -6.41 -5.81
N GLY A 577 -50.65 -6.91 -6.18
CA GLY A 577 -49.50 -6.09 -6.57
C GLY A 577 -48.22 -6.88 -6.86
N ASN A 578 -47.20 -6.15 -7.33
CA ASN A 578 -45.85 -6.67 -7.48
C ASN A 578 -45.01 -6.29 -6.26
N TYR A 579 -44.21 -7.24 -5.77
CA TYR A 579 -43.29 -7.10 -4.65
C TYR A 579 -41.89 -7.49 -5.08
N ALA A 580 -40.87 -6.92 -4.45
CA ALA A 580 -39.47 -7.34 -4.62
C ALA A 580 -38.95 -7.95 -3.32
N VAL A 581 -38.29 -9.10 -3.42
CA VAL A 581 -37.50 -9.70 -2.34
C VAL A 581 -36.04 -9.40 -2.64
N ASN A 582 -35.52 -8.40 -1.93
CA ASN A 582 -34.15 -7.93 -2.03
C ASN A 582 -33.35 -8.43 -0.81
N VAL A 583 -32.03 -8.56 -0.95
CA VAL A 583 -31.16 -8.98 0.16
C VAL A 583 -29.81 -8.27 0.11
N ASP A 584 -29.35 -7.82 1.27
CA ASP A 584 -27.96 -7.40 1.48
C ASP A 584 -27.24 -8.47 2.32
N VAL A 585 -26.00 -8.80 1.94
CA VAL A 585 -25.04 -9.41 2.86
C VAL A 585 -24.58 -8.30 3.80
N VAL A 586 -24.75 -8.50 5.11
CA VAL A 586 -24.36 -7.56 6.16
C VAL A 586 -23.33 -8.19 7.09
N GLY A 587 -22.40 -7.37 7.60
CA GLY A 587 -21.39 -7.75 8.59
C GLY A 587 -21.14 -6.61 9.57
N GLU A 588 -19.93 -6.05 9.60
CA GLU A 588 -19.61 -4.82 10.36
C GLU A 588 -20.57 -3.66 10.01
N GLU A 589 -20.89 -2.79 10.98
CA GLU A 589 -22.01 -1.81 10.95
C GLU A 589 -22.21 -0.98 9.66
N ARG A 590 -21.18 -0.83 8.82
CA ARG A 590 -21.20 0.00 7.59
C ARG A 590 -20.93 -0.79 6.29
N ALA A 591 -20.58 -2.07 6.40
CA ALA A 591 -20.30 -2.93 5.27
C ALA A 591 -21.56 -3.72 4.89
N SER A 592 -22.11 -3.41 3.72
CA SER A 592 -23.29 -4.08 3.15
C SER A 592 -23.14 -4.23 1.65
N ALA A 593 -23.25 -5.45 1.13
CA ALA A 593 -23.22 -5.74 -0.30
C ALA A 593 -24.59 -6.27 -0.76
N ALA A 594 -25.23 -5.56 -1.69
CA ALA A 594 -26.50 -5.98 -2.25
C ALA A 594 -26.33 -7.17 -3.20
N ARG A 595 -27.30 -8.09 -3.22
CA ARG A 595 -27.41 -9.18 -4.21
C ARG A 595 -28.55 -8.87 -5.19
N GLY A 596 -28.60 -9.57 -6.32
CA GLY A 596 -29.73 -9.49 -7.25
C GLY A 596 -31.02 -9.97 -6.57
N GLY A 597 -32.06 -9.14 -6.53
CA GLY A 597 -33.36 -9.47 -5.93
C GLY A 597 -34.34 -10.11 -6.90
N ALA A 598 -35.34 -10.80 -6.36
CA ALA A 598 -36.39 -11.48 -7.13
C ALA A 598 -37.74 -10.76 -7.03
N ALA A 599 -38.54 -10.81 -8.10
CA ALA A 599 -39.87 -10.18 -8.15
C ALA A 599 -40.99 -11.22 -7.94
N VAL A 600 -41.98 -10.89 -7.11
CA VAL A 600 -43.15 -11.72 -6.81
C VAL A 600 -44.43 -10.98 -7.18
N ALA A 601 -45.25 -11.58 -8.04
CA ALA A 601 -46.58 -11.07 -8.39
C ALA A 601 -47.63 -11.72 -7.48
N VAL A 602 -48.17 -10.96 -6.53
CA VAL A 602 -49.20 -11.43 -5.58
C VAL A 602 -50.57 -10.96 -6.05
N PHE A 603 -51.50 -11.88 -6.30
CA PHE A 603 -52.85 -11.58 -6.77
C PHE A 603 -53.88 -12.57 -6.21
N ALA A 604 -54.97 -12.06 -5.65
CA ALA A 604 -56.09 -12.88 -5.19
C ALA A 604 -56.80 -13.60 -6.34
N ALA A 605 -57.25 -14.83 -6.09
CA ALA A 605 -58.06 -15.57 -7.05
C ALA A 605 -59.37 -14.82 -7.34
N THR A 606 -59.56 -14.37 -8.58
CA THR A 606 -60.83 -13.79 -9.03
C THR A 606 -61.94 -14.84 -8.86
N PRO A 607 -63.01 -14.56 -8.10
CA PRO A 607 -64.04 -15.56 -7.85
C PRO A 607 -64.72 -15.97 -9.15
N THR A 608 -64.60 -17.24 -9.52
CA THR A 608 -65.30 -17.78 -10.70
C THR A 608 -66.80 -17.63 -10.48
N PRO A 609 -67.53 -16.88 -11.31
CA PRO A 609 -68.97 -16.68 -11.10
C PRO A 609 -69.70 -18.01 -11.24
N THR A 610 -70.31 -18.47 -10.14
CA THR A 610 -71.16 -19.67 -10.12
C THR A 610 -72.22 -19.54 -11.22
N PRO A 611 -72.31 -20.49 -12.17
CA PRO A 611 -73.28 -20.41 -13.24
C PRO A 611 -74.69 -20.36 -12.65
N THR A 612 -75.38 -19.24 -12.89
CA THR A 612 -76.78 -19.06 -12.48
C THR A 612 -77.64 -20.10 -13.20
N PRO A 613 -78.47 -20.90 -12.50
CA PRO A 613 -79.26 -21.96 -13.14
C PRO A 613 -80.14 -21.39 -14.26
N THR A 614 -80.02 -21.99 -15.44
CA THR A 614 -80.62 -21.51 -16.69
C THR A 614 -82.15 -21.43 -16.61
N PRO A 615 -82.77 -20.23 -16.69
CA PRO A 615 -84.22 -20.11 -16.79
C PRO A 615 -84.70 -20.56 -18.18
N THR A 616 -85.74 -21.38 -18.20
CA THR A 616 -86.42 -21.86 -19.42
C THR A 616 -86.97 -20.71 -20.27
N PRO A 617 -86.69 -20.64 -21.59
CA PRO A 617 -87.16 -19.55 -22.44
C PRO A 617 -88.69 -19.54 -22.59
N THR A 618 -89.29 -18.35 -22.45
CA THR A 618 -90.67 -18.02 -22.82
C THR A 618 -90.64 -16.70 -23.60
N PRO A 619 -91.36 -16.57 -24.74
CA PRO A 619 -91.11 -15.51 -25.74
C PRO A 619 -91.33 -14.06 -25.27
N THR A 620 -90.46 -13.19 -25.77
CA THR A 620 -90.36 -11.75 -25.51
C THR A 620 -91.42 -10.90 -26.22
N PRO A 621 -92.12 -9.99 -25.51
CA PRO A 621 -92.68 -8.75 -26.06
C PRO A 621 -91.67 -7.59 -26.00
N ALA A 622 -91.78 -6.66 -26.95
CA ALA A 622 -90.82 -5.58 -27.20
C ALA A 622 -91.08 -4.31 -26.31
N PRO A 623 -90.31 -3.19 -26.44
CA PRO A 623 -89.65 -2.59 -25.28
C PRO A 623 -90.36 -1.37 -24.67
N THR A 624 -90.07 -1.11 -23.39
CA THR A 624 -90.34 0.18 -22.73
C THR A 624 -89.04 0.75 -22.18
N ALA A 625 -88.74 2.01 -22.53
CA ALA A 625 -87.49 2.66 -22.17
C ALA A 625 -87.45 3.04 -20.68
N THR A 626 -86.46 2.52 -19.96
CA THR A 626 -86.03 3.02 -18.65
C THR A 626 -84.58 3.49 -18.76
N ARG A 627 -84.27 4.61 -18.11
CA ARG A 627 -82.97 5.27 -18.10
C ARG A 627 -81.82 4.27 -17.90
N ALA A 628 -80.81 4.30 -18.77
CA ALA A 628 -79.57 3.60 -18.52
C ALA A 628 -78.95 4.10 -17.21
N PRO A 629 -78.59 3.21 -16.25
CA PRO A 629 -77.63 3.54 -15.22
C PRO A 629 -76.34 3.98 -15.90
N GLN A 630 -75.70 5.04 -15.41
CA GLN A 630 -74.30 5.27 -15.76
C GLN A 630 -73.52 4.04 -15.30
N ALA A 631 -72.77 3.42 -16.20
CA ALA A 631 -71.77 2.45 -15.80
C ALA A 631 -70.82 3.16 -14.84
N VAL A 632 -70.81 2.74 -13.57
CA VAL A 632 -69.70 3.05 -12.69
C VAL A 632 -68.51 2.36 -13.36
N ALA A 633 -67.58 3.16 -13.88
CA ALA A 633 -66.36 2.63 -14.44
C ALA A 633 -65.72 1.74 -13.37
N ALA A 634 -65.38 0.50 -13.73
CA ALA A 634 -64.48 -0.28 -12.90
C ALA A 634 -63.24 0.59 -12.64
N ALA A 635 -62.84 0.70 -11.38
CA ALA A 635 -61.60 1.39 -11.06
C ALA A 635 -60.49 0.75 -11.91
N PRO A 636 -59.61 1.54 -12.56
CA PRO A 636 -58.50 0.97 -13.28
C PRO A 636 -57.70 0.09 -12.33
N ALA A 637 -57.41 -1.15 -12.74
CA ALA A 637 -56.47 -1.99 -12.02
C ALA A 637 -55.16 -1.20 -11.85
N ALA A 638 -54.57 -1.27 -10.67
CA ALA A 638 -53.34 -0.55 -10.37
C ALA A 638 -52.27 -0.88 -11.42
N ALA A 639 -51.52 0.14 -11.84
CA ALA A 639 -50.35 -0.12 -12.67
C ALA A 639 -49.36 -0.99 -11.88
N PRO A 640 -48.72 -1.99 -12.50
CA PRO A 640 -47.74 -2.82 -11.81
C PRO A 640 -46.62 -1.95 -11.24
N VAL A 641 -46.20 -2.29 -10.03
CA VAL A 641 -45.03 -1.68 -9.40
C VAL A 641 -43.81 -2.01 -10.24
N ALA A 642 -42.98 -0.99 -10.50
CA ALA A 642 -41.69 -1.20 -11.11
C ALA A 642 -40.70 -1.80 -10.09
N GLY A 643 -39.97 -2.83 -10.50
CA GLY A 643 -38.74 -3.22 -9.80
C GLY A 643 -37.70 -2.09 -9.85
N SER A 644 -36.56 -2.29 -9.16
CA SER A 644 -35.50 -1.30 -8.86
C SER A 644 -34.79 -0.61 -10.05
N ILE A 645 -35.31 -0.78 -11.26
CA ILE A 645 -34.98 -0.08 -12.49
C ILE A 645 -35.44 1.39 -12.50
N VAL A 646 -36.36 1.80 -11.61
CA VAL A 646 -36.87 3.19 -11.51
C VAL A 646 -36.21 3.96 -10.36
N ALA A 647 -34.91 4.18 -10.49
CA ALA A 647 -34.14 5.16 -9.72
C ALA A 647 -33.33 6.08 -10.65
N GLY A 648 -34.02 6.75 -11.59
CA GLY A 648 -33.43 7.72 -12.52
C GLY A 648 -34.15 7.81 -13.86
N ASN A 649 -33.52 8.45 -14.85
CA ASN A 649 -33.98 8.50 -16.25
C ASN A 649 -33.78 7.16 -17.00
N PHE A 650 -33.79 6.04 -16.29
CA PHE A 650 -33.46 4.74 -16.85
C PHE A 650 -34.71 4.15 -17.53
N GLU A 651 -34.57 3.78 -18.80
CA GLU A 651 -35.64 3.25 -19.63
C GLU A 651 -35.40 1.76 -19.90
N TYR A 652 -36.46 0.96 -19.89
CA TYR A 652 -36.37 -0.50 -20.03
C TYR A 652 -37.40 -1.04 -21.03
N GLY A 653 -37.23 -2.32 -21.41
CA GLY A 653 -37.97 -2.93 -22.50
C GLY A 653 -38.01 -4.45 -22.45
N GLY A 654 -38.66 -5.04 -23.46
CA GLY A 654 -38.77 -6.49 -23.62
C GLY A 654 -38.40 -6.96 -25.02
N HIS A 655 -37.83 -8.16 -25.12
CA HIS A 655 -37.66 -8.86 -26.39
C HIS A 655 -39.00 -9.45 -26.84
N VAL A 656 -39.44 -9.13 -28.06
CA VAL A 656 -40.64 -9.71 -28.68
C VAL A 656 -40.30 -10.39 -30.00
N THR A 657 -41.03 -11.46 -30.33
CA THR A 657 -40.82 -12.24 -31.57
C THR A 657 -41.20 -11.46 -32.83
N ASN A 658 -42.03 -10.42 -32.70
CA ASN A 658 -42.25 -9.34 -33.68
C ASN A 658 -43.11 -8.22 -33.05
N THR A 659 -43.15 -7.05 -33.69
CA THR A 659 -43.94 -5.90 -33.20
C THR A 659 -45.47 -6.05 -33.33
N ASN A 660 -45.97 -7.07 -34.03
CA ASN A 660 -47.40 -7.35 -34.19
C ASN A 660 -47.95 -8.34 -33.16
N THR A 661 -47.16 -8.67 -32.13
CA THR A 661 -47.60 -9.49 -31.00
C THR A 661 -48.63 -8.76 -30.12
N GLY A 662 -49.47 -9.53 -29.42
CA GLY A 662 -50.33 -9.01 -28.33
C GLY A 662 -49.55 -8.53 -27.09
N ALA A 663 -48.21 -8.64 -27.10
CA ALA A 663 -47.34 -8.23 -26.01
C ALA A 663 -47.31 -6.72 -25.78
N ALA A 664 -47.60 -5.90 -26.80
CA ALA A 664 -47.55 -4.44 -26.69
C ALA A 664 -48.40 -3.88 -25.53
N ASP A 665 -49.57 -4.43 -25.26
CA ASP A 665 -50.43 -3.98 -24.15
C ASP A 665 -49.92 -4.48 -22.79
N ALA A 666 -49.25 -5.63 -22.74
CA ALA A 666 -48.59 -6.12 -21.52
C ALA A 666 -47.33 -5.31 -21.20
N MET A 667 -46.51 -4.98 -22.21
CA MET A 667 -45.33 -4.14 -22.08
C MET A 667 -45.67 -2.72 -21.60
N ARG A 668 -46.71 -2.07 -22.18
CA ARG A 668 -47.16 -0.76 -21.67
C ARG A 668 -47.69 -0.83 -20.24
N ARG A 669 -48.39 -1.91 -19.86
CA ARG A 669 -48.78 -2.11 -18.46
C ARG A 669 -47.54 -2.19 -17.58
N ALA A 670 -46.54 -2.98 -17.97
CA ALA A 670 -45.28 -3.15 -17.24
C ALA A 670 -44.33 -1.92 -17.25
N GLY A 671 -44.77 -0.75 -17.76
CA GLY A 671 -43.95 0.47 -17.82
C GLY A 671 -42.78 0.44 -18.81
N MET A 672 -42.70 -0.60 -19.66
CA MET A 672 -41.66 -0.73 -20.66
C MET A 672 -41.84 0.32 -21.77
N ASN A 673 -40.76 1.02 -22.11
CA ASN A 673 -40.71 2.00 -23.18
C ASN A 673 -39.90 1.54 -24.40
N TRP A 674 -39.11 0.46 -24.26
CA TRP A 674 -38.33 -0.15 -25.34
C TRP A 674 -38.91 -1.50 -25.81
N MET A 675 -38.73 -1.79 -27.10
CA MET A 675 -39.06 -3.07 -27.73
C MET A 675 -37.85 -3.60 -28.50
N LYS A 676 -37.34 -4.77 -28.11
CA LYS A 676 -36.27 -5.46 -28.85
C LYS A 676 -36.89 -6.45 -29.83
N VAL A 677 -36.48 -6.39 -31.10
CA VAL A 677 -36.85 -7.37 -32.14
C VAL A 677 -35.59 -7.87 -32.83
N GLN A 678 -35.46 -9.19 -32.96
CA GLN A 678 -34.32 -9.79 -33.66
C GLN A 678 -34.59 -9.91 -35.17
N VAL A 679 -33.63 -9.43 -35.98
CA VAL A 679 -33.66 -9.49 -37.44
C VAL A 679 -32.44 -10.28 -37.92
N ARG A 680 -32.65 -11.34 -38.69
CA ARG A 680 -31.55 -12.15 -39.24
C ARG A 680 -31.21 -11.71 -40.66
N TYR A 681 -29.96 -11.28 -40.86
CA TYR A 681 -29.38 -10.94 -42.15
C TYR A 681 -29.06 -12.20 -42.96
N THR A 682 -29.22 -12.08 -44.28
CA THR A 682 -28.71 -13.03 -45.28
C THR A 682 -28.07 -12.25 -46.43
N PRO A 683 -27.07 -12.81 -47.14
CA PRO A 683 -26.42 -12.13 -48.26
C PRO A 683 -27.41 -11.63 -49.32
N GLY A 684 -27.40 -10.32 -49.58
CA GLY A 684 -28.33 -9.67 -50.51
C GLY A 684 -29.68 -9.22 -49.92
N ALA A 685 -29.89 -9.36 -48.60
CA ALA A 685 -31.07 -8.83 -47.92
C ALA A 685 -31.20 -7.30 -48.07
N SER A 686 -32.44 -6.82 -48.24
CA SER A 686 -32.76 -5.38 -48.26
C SER A 686 -33.14 -4.89 -46.86
N PRO A 687 -32.65 -3.71 -46.42
CA PRO A 687 -33.06 -3.08 -45.15
C PRO A 687 -34.56 -2.87 -44.98
N GLY A 688 -35.34 -2.84 -46.07
CA GLY A 688 -36.78 -2.53 -46.05
C GLY A 688 -37.62 -3.41 -45.11
N GLY A 689 -37.21 -4.66 -44.85
CA GLY A 689 -37.90 -5.53 -43.88
C GLY A 689 -37.82 -5.03 -42.43
N ALA A 690 -36.81 -4.22 -42.08
CA ALA A 690 -36.72 -3.58 -40.77
C ALA A 690 -37.69 -2.38 -40.64
N ALA A 691 -38.02 -1.70 -41.75
CA ALA A 691 -38.88 -0.52 -41.74
C ALA A 691 -40.27 -0.82 -41.19
N GLU A 692 -40.82 -2.01 -41.48
CA GLU A 692 -42.12 -2.44 -40.95
C GLU A 692 -42.06 -2.60 -39.42
N GLN A 693 -41.00 -3.20 -38.88
CA GLN A 693 -40.84 -3.37 -37.43
C GLN A 693 -40.68 -2.00 -36.74
N ILE A 694 -39.82 -1.12 -37.28
CA ILE A 694 -39.57 0.23 -36.73
C ILE A 694 -40.87 1.04 -36.65
N ASN A 695 -41.55 1.22 -37.79
CA ASN A 695 -42.80 1.99 -37.86
C ASN A 695 -43.87 1.42 -36.93
N ALA A 696 -43.95 0.09 -36.80
CA ALA A 696 -44.92 -0.61 -35.99
C ALA A 696 -44.64 -0.56 -34.47
N ALA A 697 -43.39 -0.35 -34.05
CA ALA A 697 -43.05 -0.02 -32.66
C ALA A 697 -43.37 1.44 -32.34
N HIS A 698 -42.91 2.37 -33.19
CA HIS A 698 -43.15 3.81 -33.04
C HIS A 698 -44.64 4.15 -33.02
N SER A 699 -45.44 3.56 -33.92
CA SER A 699 -46.90 3.77 -33.95
C SER A 699 -47.63 3.23 -32.71
N ARG A 700 -46.96 2.41 -31.90
CA ARG A 700 -47.47 1.85 -30.63
C ARG A 700 -46.91 2.55 -29.40
N GLY A 701 -46.03 3.55 -29.57
CA GLY A 701 -45.44 4.36 -28.51
C GLY A 701 -44.13 3.83 -27.93
N PHE A 702 -43.48 2.85 -28.56
CA PHE A 702 -42.22 2.27 -28.08
C PHE A 702 -41.02 2.79 -28.88
N LYS A 703 -39.87 2.95 -28.20
CA LYS A 703 -38.55 2.98 -28.83
C LYS A 703 -38.17 1.56 -29.28
N ILE A 704 -37.43 1.42 -30.38
CA ILE A 704 -37.04 0.12 -30.93
C ILE A 704 -35.53 -0.14 -30.88
N LEU A 705 -35.17 -1.29 -30.34
CA LEU A 705 -33.83 -1.90 -30.47
C LEU A 705 -33.92 -3.03 -31.51
N LEU A 706 -33.19 -2.90 -32.62
CA LEU A 706 -33.06 -4.01 -33.57
C LEU A 706 -31.81 -4.83 -33.24
N GLY A 707 -32.01 -6.07 -32.80
CA GLY A 707 -30.92 -7.05 -32.67
C GLY A 707 -30.64 -7.68 -34.03
N VAL A 708 -29.57 -7.26 -34.69
CA VAL A 708 -29.25 -7.71 -36.04
C VAL A 708 -28.17 -8.79 -36.00
N VAL A 709 -28.57 -10.01 -36.33
CA VAL A 709 -27.71 -11.22 -36.34
C VAL A 709 -27.49 -11.72 -37.75
N GLY A 710 -26.37 -12.39 -38.01
CA GLY A 710 -26.12 -13.07 -39.28
C GLY A 710 -26.39 -14.58 -39.22
N ASN A 711 -25.92 -15.31 -40.24
CA ASN A 711 -25.72 -16.76 -40.13
C ASN A 711 -24.22 -17.05 -39.94
N PRO A 712 -23.83 -17.90 -38.97
CA PRO A 712 -22.43 -18.31 -38.80
C PRO A 712 -21.85 -18.97 -40.07
N GLY A 713 -22.63 -19.82 -40.73
CA GLY A 713 -22.21 -20.48 -41.98
C GLY A 713 -21.97 -19.50 -43.14
N ASP A 714 -22.78 -18.44 -43.26
CA ASP A 714 -22.60 -17.43 -44.31
C ASP A 714 -21.40 -16.52 -44.00
N LEU A 715 -21.15 -16.22 -42.72
CA LEU A 715 -19.95 -15.51 -42.26
C LEU A 715 -18.68 -16.33 -42.52
N ALA A 716 -18.69 -17.63 -42.19
CA ALA A 716 -17.60 -18.55 -42.45
C ALA A 716 -17.28 -18.68 -43.95
N GLY A 717 -18.32 -18.81 -44.79
CA GLY A 717 -18.16 -18.96 -46.23
C GLY A 717 -17.86 -17.67 -47.00
N GLY A 718 -18.30 -16.51 -46.50
CA GLY A 718 -18.21 -15.23 -47.20
C GLY A 718 -17.16 -14.25 -46.67
N GLY A 719 -16.63 -14.47 -45.47
CA GLY A 719 -15.52 -13.71 -44.88
C GLY A 719 -15.67 -12.19 -44.97
N ALA A 720 -14.62 -11.49 -45.43
CA ALA A 720 -14.62 -10.03 -45.55
C ALA A 720 -15.75 -9.48 -46.45
N GLY A 721 -16.15 -10.21 -47.51
CA GLY A 721 -17.24 -9.80 -48.38
C GLY A 721 -18.61 -9.88 -47.68
N TYR A 722 -18.81 -10.90 -46.84
CA TYR A 722 -19.98 -11.01 -45.98
C TYR A 722 -20.01 -9.87 -44.95
N ILE A 723 -18.88 -9.59 -44.27
CA ILE A 723 -18.76 -8.50 -43.30
C ILE A 723 -19.11 -7.15 -43.94
N GLN A 724 -18.60 -6.88 -45.15
CA GLN A 724 -18.93 -5.66 -45.89
C GLN A 724 -20.41 -5.57 -46.27
N GLY A 725 -21.03 -6.69 -46.68
CA GLY A 725 -22.47 -6.77 -46.97
C GLY A 725 -23.33 -6.55 -45.74
N PHE A 726 -22.95 -7.14 -44.60
CA PHE A 726 -23.61 -7.01 -43.30
C PHE A 726 -23.52 -5.57 -42.78
N ALA A 727 -22.34 -4.95 -42.83
CA ALA A 727 -22.14 -3.53 -42.48
C ALA A 727 -22.94 -2.59 -43.39
N SER A 728 -23.03 -2.89 -44.70
CA SER A 728 -23.84 -2.11 -45.64
C SER A 728 -25.34 -2.22 -45.35
N PHE A 729 -25.82 -3.41 -44.99
CA PHE A 729 -27.19 -3.63 -44.54
C PHE A 729 -27.49 -2.88 -43.24
N LEU A 730 -26.61 -2.97 -42.25
CA LEU A 730 -26.71 -2.22 -40.98
C LEU A 730 -26.78 -0.70 -41.21
N GLY A 731 -25.93 -0.15 -42.07
CA GLY A 731 -25.99 1.27 -42.45
C GLY A 731 -27.32 1.65 -43.10
N GLY A 732 -27.88 0.77 -43.94
CA GLY A 732 -29.22 0.93 -44.50
C GLY A 732 -30.34 0.85 -43.46
N VAL A 733 -30.22 -0.04 -42.46
CA VAL A 733 -31.18 -0.15 -41.35
C VAL A 733 -31.12 1.08 -40.43
N ALA A 734 -29.92 1.59 -40.12
CA ALA A 734 -29.75 2.83 -39.37
C ALA A 734 -30.40 4.02 -40.10
N GLY A 735 -30.32 4.07 -41.43
CA GLY A 735 -31.00 5.06 -42.26
C GLY A 735 -32.54 5.01 -42.23
N LEU A 736 -33.14 3.97 -41.64
CA LEU A 736 -34.60 3.85 -41.42
C LEU A 736 -35.05 4.41 -40.05
N GLY A 737 -34.11 4.86 -39.21
CA GLY A 737 -34.38 5.52 -37.93
C GLY A 737 -34.84 4.64 -36.75
N PRO A 738 -34.26 3.45 -36.50
CA PRO A 738 -34.44 2.78 -35.20
C PRO A 738 -33.79 3.59 -34.07
N ASP A 739 -34.30 3.48 -32.85
CA ASP A 739 -33.74 4.17 -31.68
C ASP A 739 -32.41 3.57 -31.23
N ALA A 740 -32.19 2.27 -31.45
CA ALA A 740 -30.92 1.59 -31.26
C ALA A 740 -30.77 0.36 -32.18
N ILE A 741 -29.52 -0.05 -32.41
CA ILE A 741 -29.16 -1.30 -33.10
C ILE A 741 -28.14 -2.05 -32.25
N GLU A 742 -28.43 -3.31 -31.94
CA GLU A 742 -27.47 -4.25 -31.36
C GLU A 742 -26.89 -5.08 -32.50
N VAL A 743 -25.57 -5.06 -32.64
CA VAL A 743 -24.86 -5.75 -33.72
C VAL A 743 -24.31 -7.06 -33.18
N TRP A 744 -24.91 -8.18 -33.61
CA TRP A 744 -24.49 -9.55 -33.29
C TRP A 744 -24.39 -9.84 -31.78
N ASN A 745 -25.52 -10.16 -31.14
CA ASN A 745 -25.52 -10.65 -29.75
C ASN A 745 -24.80 -11.99 -29.59
N GLU A 746 -24.48 -12.32 -28.33
CA GLU A 746 -23.94 -13.63 -27.92
C GLU A 746 -22.61 -14.03 -28.61
N PRO A 747 -21.58 -13.15 -28.65
CA PRO A 747 -20.34 -13.44 -29.38
C PRO A 747 -19.46 -14.54 -28.76
N ASN A 748 -19.80 -14.98 -27.55
CA ASN A 748 -19.13 -16.02 -26.79
C ASN A 748 -19.86 -17.39 -26.84
N ILE A 749 -20.83 -17.55 -27.74
CA ILE A 749 -21.56 -18.82 -27.90
C ILE A 749 -21.20 -19.48 -29.24
N ASP A 750 -20.60 -20.67 -29.16
CA ASP A 750 -20.11 -21.47 -30.30
C ASP A 750 -21.13 -21.74 -31.43
N ARG A 751 -22.44 -21.59 -31.15
CA ARG A 751 -23.50 -21.75 -32.16
C ARG A 751 -23.77 -20.48 -32.98
N GLU A 752 -23.40 -19.30 -32.48
CA GLU A 752 -23.66 -18.00 -33.12
C GLU A 752 -22.40 -17.42 -33.79
N TRP A 753 -21.25 -18.10 -33.72
CA TRP A 753 -20.02 -17.75 -34.43
C TRP A 753 -19.45 -18.94 -35.22
N PRO A 754 -18.67 -18.70 -36.30
CA PRO A 754 -17.84 -19.72 -36.93
C PRO A 754 -16.82 -20.28 -35.94
N SER A 755 -16.68 -21.61 -35.91
CA SER A 755 -15.61 -22.32 -35.22
C SER A 755 -14.36 -22.55 -36.07
#